data_AF-A0A8W7PLL5-F1
#
_entry.id   AF-A0A8W7PLL5-F1
#
_cell.length_a   1.000
_cell.length_b   1.000
_cell.length_c   1.000
_cell.angle_alpha   90.00
_cell.angle_beta   90.00
_cell.angle_gamma   90.00
#
_symmetry.space_group_name_H-M   'P 1'
#
loop_
_entity.id
_entity.type
_entity.pdbx_description
1 polymer ?
#
loop_
_entity_poly.entity_id
_entity_poly.type
_entity_poly.pdbx_seq_one_letter_code
_entity_poly.pdbx_strand_id
1 'polypeptide(L)'
;MGNNGNLSKAELFIQNLNASNAKKLAFAMVLGFVVYHAFLHLRYGSDSCKWLLSAGRFKGDKEWQPYGCMLHKYTETDTRKCLRYLAFWGNQNHFVLIGDERLRSLSLEFIDYLRSSETENNSKHSSTKNTEDLLFTDYKLRLRVEYIYANEVSKSLIDEFIKWEHEEDPPSLIIASCTYPSFQRGNVTEEIQKAYEKNLTRLVTPIDRLYGKKTKIIWKLQDPVDQESSTEEWKNVRNEDVDRINQAASSILRYSEAKIWSSSNMIASGLVDEFADGQQLSSLTLKHDVQILLNMYCNDYMNYNDGTCCSSAEPYTIIQVTTYAFLAVCASIATAMYVRKWIVKWRGGHAYMPLNQPVETQSPIAALASLAIIMTYFYLCDRTNFFMKENKYYSEFSFWIPVGYVFALGLFFTEDSKLTKVLHRDQTDELKGWMQIVILIYYMTGASHILPIYMHIKVLISGFLFLSGYAHFTYWWQTGNAGLVRFLNVMFRMNFLTVILCLCMNRPYQFYFFVPLLSFWYSIMYLMLSLPPRITAQSTEANPYQYLYVVIKFVTMLATVTVLYMSEVFFERIFVTRPWKALFVTTDDDIHEWWYRWKLDRYTITYGMIFAAIFQISQRFAVVDDNNHGNLFSKRISLTSTLAAITGIGCYMTWTFFCRNRQDCEEVHSYVVFIPIVGYILLRNISGILRTRYSTFFAWFGKISLELFLCQYHIWLAADRNGVLVLLPGFPTLNVLITSFIFVCVSHEIHRVTSVLLPYAVPNDWKLALRNIVFFVILLIPLGRYDGMF
;
A
#
# COMPACT_ATOMS: atom_id res chain seq x y z
N MET A 1 24.76 15.74 -41.39
CA MET A 1 26.15 15.40 -41.03
C MET A 1 26.82 16.67 -40.55
N GLY A 2 27.21 16.75 -39.28
CA GLY A 2 27.90 17.92 -38.72
C GLY A 2 28.25 17.71 -37.24
N ASN A 3 29.55 17.67 -36.95
CA ASN A 3 30.21 17.67 -35.63
C ASN A 3 29.97 16.51 -34.63
N ASN A 4 30.24 15.27 -35.06
CA ASN A 4 30.61 14.18 -34.14
C ASN A 4 32.14 14.03 -34.07
N GLY A 5 32.85 15.09 -33.69
CA GLY A 5 34.29 15.04 -33.44
C GLY A 5 34.56 14.60 -32.00
N ASN A 6 35.02 13.36 -31.82
CA ASN A 6 35.65 12.78 -30.63
C ASN A 6 35.07 13.16 -29.25
N LEU A 7 33.79 12.83 -29.01
CA LEU A 7 33.29 12.72 -27.62
C LEU A 7 34.00 11.55 -26.92
N SER A 8 34.52 11.78 -25.72
CA SER A 8 35.10 10.73 -24.88
C SER A 8 34.05 9.64 -24.59
N LYS A 9 34.48 8.38 -24.38
CA LYS A 9 33.57 7.29 -23.95
C LYS A 9 32.74 7.69 -22.72
N ALA A 10 33.31 8.51 -21.83
CA ALA A 10 32.64 9.04 -20.66
C ALA A 10 31.53 10.04 -21.01
N GLU A 11 31.77 10.96 -21.96
CA GLU A 11 30.76 11.95 -22.39
C GLU A 11 29.62 11.28 -23.15
N LEU A 12 29.95 10.27 -23.96
CA LEU A 12 28.96 9.46 -24.67
C LEU A 12 28.11 8.63 -23.70
N PHE A 13 28.71 8.13 -22.61
CA PHE A 13 27.98 7.50 -21.51
C PHE A 13 27.07 8.48 -20.77
N ILE A 14 27.56 9.68 -20.44
CA ILE A 14 26.76 10.73 -19.79
C ILE A 14 25.58 11.16 -20.67
N GLN A 15 25.77 11.30 -21.99
CA GLN A 15 24.67 11.59 -22.92
C GLN A 15 23.61 10.48 -22.94
N ASN A 16 24.01 9.23 -22.68
CA ASN A 16 23.08 8.12 -22.56
C ASN A 16 22.32 8.08 -21.22
N LEU A 17 22.80 8.78 -20.17
CA LEU A 17 22.11 8.94 -18.89
C LEU A 17 21.00 10.00 -18.99
N ASN A 18 19.95 9.68 -19.73
CA ASN A 18 18.78 10.54 -19.90
C ASN A 18 17.49 9.81 -19.49
N ALA A 19 16.44 10.60 -19.23
CA ALA A 19 15.14 10.09 -18.79
C ALA A 19 14.49 9.14 -19.82
N SER A 20 14.78 9.28 -21.12
CA SER A 20 14.24 8.38 -22.15
C SER A 20 14.86 6.97 -22.03
N ASN A 21 16.18 6.90 -21.88
CA ASN A 21 16.90 5.64 -21.71
C ASN A 21 16.59 4.99 -20.37
N ALA A 22 16.47 5.77 -19.29
CA ALA A 22 16.03 5.27 -17.99
C ALA A 22 14.65 4.60 -18.06
N LYS A 23 13.69 5.21 -18.76
CA LYS A 23 12.35 4.63 -18.98
C LYS A 23 12.38 3.35 -19.83
N LYS A 24 13.24 3.28 -20.86
CA LYS A 24 13.43 2.05 -21.63
C LYS A 24 14.02 0.93 -20.79
N LEU A 25 15.00 1.25 -19.93
CA LEU A 25 15.59 0.30 -18.99
C LEU A 25 14.54 -0.19 -17.99
N ALA A 26 13.75 0.71 -17.40
CA ALA A 26 12.67 0.33 -16.49
C ALA A 26 11.65 -0.59 -17.18
N PHE A 27 11.26 -0.29 -18.42
CA PHE A 27 10.36 -1.15 -19.21
C PHE A 27 10.97 -2.55 -19.46
N ALA A 28 12.26 -2.62 -19.82
CA ALA A 28 12.95 -3.89 -19.99
C ALA A 28 13.06 -4.69 -18.68
N MET A 29 13.28 -4.02 -17.55
CA MET A 29 13.30 -4.64 -16.23
C MET A 29 11.93 -5.22 -15.87
N VAL A 30 10.84 -4.46 -16.07
CA VAL A 30 9.48 -4.95 -15.83
C VAL A 30 9.20 -6.20 -16.67
N LEU A 31 9.54 -6.18 -17.96
CA LEU A 31 9.39 -7.36 -18.82
C LEU A 31 10.21 -8.56 -18.31
N GLY A 32 11.45 -8.32 -17.87
CA GLY A 32 12.31 -9.34 -17.27
C GLY A 32 11.71 -9.95 -16.01
N PHE A 33 11.14 -9.14 -15.12
CA PHE A 33 10.45 -9.64 -13.92
C PHE A 33 9.17 -10.40 -14.25
N VAL A 34 8.40 -9.97 -15.26
CA VAL A 34 7.24 -10.72 -15.73
C VAL A 34 7.67 -12.11 -16.22
N VAL A 35 8.73 -12.21 -17.01
CA VAL A 35 9.24 -13.52 -17.48
C VAL A 35 9.76 -14.36 -16.31
N TYR A 36 10.48 -13.75 -15.37
CA TYR A 36 11.00 -14.44 -14.19
C TYR A 36 9.89 -15.01 -13.30
N HIS A 37 8.88 -14.22 -12.95
CA HIS A 37 7.75 -14.67 -12.14
C HIS A 37 6.87 -15.68 -12.88
N ALA A 38 6.71 -15.54 -14.21
CA ALA A 38 6.04 -16.56 -15.02
C ALA A 38 6.76 -17.91 -14.93
N PHE A 39 8.10 -17.93 -15.05
CA PHE A 39 8.88 -19.17 -14.89
C PHE A 39 8.78 -19.74 -13.47
N LEU A 40 8.78 -18.87 -12.46
CA LEU A 40 8.63 -19.26 -11.05
C LEU A 40 7.26 -19.92 -10.81
N HIS A 41 6.18 -19.36 -11.33
CA HIS A 41 4.85 -19.96 -11.25
C HIS A 41 4.73 -21.26 -12.03
N LEU A 42 5.37 -21.37 -13.21
CA LEU A 42 5.41 -22.62 -13.98
C LEU A 42 6.15 -23.74 -13.22
N ARG A 43 7.20 -23.42 -12.44
CA ARG A 43 8.00 -24.41 -11.73
C ARG A 43 7.43 -24.79 -10.36
N TYR A 44 6.92 -23.83 -9.59
CA TYR A 44 6.51 -24.04 -8.19
C TYR A 44 5.00 -24.03 -7.98
N GLY A 45 4.24 -23.54 -8.96
CA GLY A 45 2.79 -23.33 -8.88
C GLY A 45 2.41 -21.90 -8.48
N SER A 46 1.14 -21.56 -8.69
CA SER A 46 0.55 -20.26 -8.32
C SER A 46 -0.30 -20.30 -7.05
N ASP A 47 -0.38 -21.45 -6.36
CA ASP A 47 -1.16 -21.59 -5.13
C ASP A 47 -0.45 -20.90 -3.96
N SER A 48 -0.93 -19.71 -3.57
CA SER A 48 -0.41 -18.94 -2.42
C SER A 48 -0.45 -19.75 -1.12
N CYS A 49 -1.29 -20.77 -1.04
CA CYS A 49 -1.39 -21.65 0.11
C CYS A 49 -0.22 -22.62 0.24
N LYS A 50 0.35 -23.05 -0.89
CA LYS A 50 1.59 -23.81 -0.91
C LYS A 50 2.77 -22.95 -0.44
N TRP A 51 2.81 -21.69 -0.85
CA TRP A 51 3.85 -20.73 -0.43
C TRP A 51 3.81 -20.49 1.08
N LEU A 52 2.62 -20.28 1.65
CA LEU A 52 2.38 -20.14 3.10
C LEU A 52 2.99 -21.29 3.92
N LEU A 53 2.81 -22.53 3.45
CA LEU A 53 3.27 -23.73 4.15
C LEU A 53 4.75 -24.08 3.89
N SER A 54 5.39 -23.46 2.89
CA SER A 54 6.74 -23.83 2.48
C SER A 54 7.86 -23.14 3.23
N ALA A 55 7.92 -21.81 3.23
CA ALA A 55 9.09 -21.07 3.67
C ALA A 55 8.75 -19.61 4.01
N GLY A 56 9.60 -19.01 4.83
CA GLY A 56 9.48 -17.62 5.26
C GLY A 56 10.70 -17.18 6.04
N ARG A 57 10.59 -16.03 6.69
CA ARG A 57 11.63 -15.46 7.55
C ARG A 57 11.02 -14.71 8.72
N PHE A 58 11.80 -14.58 9.78
CA PHE A 58 11.48 -13.64 10.85
C PHE A 58 11.80 -12.19 10.44
N LYS A 59 10.90 -11.29 10.83
CA LYS A 59 11.14 -9.85 10.85
C LYS A 59 11.83 -9.46 12.16
N GLY A 60 12.31 -8.21 12.25
CA GLY A 60 13.05 -7.74 13.43
C GLY A 60 12.21 -7.67 14.72
N ASP A 61 10.90 -7.82 14.64
CA ASP A 61 9.94 -7.93 15.75
C ASP A 61 9.59 -9.38 16.13
N LYS A 62 10.32 -10.38 15.62
CA LYS A 62 10.02 -11.82 15.78
C LYS A 62 8.66 -12.26 15.22
N GLU A 63 8.03 -11.45 14.35
CA GLU A 63 6.85 -11.87 13.59
C GLU A 63 7.29 -12.67 12.35
N TRP A 64 6.57 -13.76 12.07
CA TRP A 64 6.85 -14.62 10.91
C TRP A 64 6.26 -14.03 9.63
N GLN A 65 7.07 -13.99 8.57
CA GLN A 65 6.65 -13.54 7.23
C GLN A 65 6.87 -14.67 6.22
N PRO A 66 5.81 -15.32 5.73
CA PRO A 66 5.89 -16.24 4.60
C PRO A 66 6.42 -15.53 3.36
N TYR A 67 7.18 -16.25 2.54
CA TYR A 67 7.55 -15.75 1.22
C TYR A 67 6.37 -15.85 0.27
N GLY A 68 6.14 -14.83 -0.53
CA GLY A 68 5.16 -14.88 -1.63
C GLY A 68 3.79 -14.29 -1.31
N CYS A 69 3.37 -14.26 -0.05
CA CYS A 69 2.05 -13.80 0.34
C CYS A 69 2.03 -13.13 1.72
N MET A 70 0.93 -12.45 2.01
CA MET A 70 0.71 -11.73 3.26
C MET A 70 -0.24 -12.48 4.17
N LEU A 71 0.11 -12.53 5.46
CA LEU A 71 -0.74 -13.08 6.50
C LEU A 71 -1.75 -12.02 6.97
N HIS A 72 -2.99 -12.43 7.16
CA HIS A 72 -3.94 -11.72 8.00
C HIS A 72 -3.71 -12.14 9.46
N LYS A 73 -3.68 -11.17 10.38
CA LYS A 73 -3.56 -11.46 11.81
C LYS A 73 -4.94 -11.74 12.37
N TYR A 74 -5.30 -13.02 12.48
CA TYR A 74 -6.59 -13.40 13.05
C TYR A 74 -6.65 -12.98 14.51
N THR A 75 -7.78 -12.37 14.87
CA THR A 75 -8.22 -12.23 16.25
C THR A 75 -9.13 -13.40 16.65
N GLU A 76 -9.38 -13.54 17.94
CA GLU A 76 -10.37 -14.51 18.45
C GLU A 76 -11.75 -14.29 17.78
N THR A 77 -12.15 -13.02 17.65
CA THR A 77 -13.42 -12.64 17.01
C THR A 77 -13.47 -13.01 15.54
N ASP A 78 -12.38 -12.79 14.80
CA ASP A 78 -12.28 -13.16 13.38
C ASP A 78 -12.37 -14.67 13.19
N THR A 79 -11.68 -15.41 14.06
CA THR A 79 -11.64 -16.87 14.01
C THR A 79 -13.01 -17.49 14.25
N ARG A 80 -13.71 -17.04 15.31
CA ARG A 80 -15.06 -17.51 15.60
C ARG A 80 -16.03 -17.12 14.48
N LYS A 81 -15.86 -15.95 13.86
CA LYS A 81 -16.67 -15.52 12.72
C LYS A 81 -16.48 -16.43 11.52
N CYS A 82 -15.24 -16.78 11.17
CA CYS A 82 -14.93 -17.74 10.10
C CYS A 82 -15.59 -19.10 10.36
N LEU A 83 -15.37 -19.70 11.52
CA LEU A 83 -15.88 -21.04 11.83
C LEU A 83 -17.42 -21.08 11.84
N ARG A 84 -18.08 -20.03 12.35
CA ARG A 84 -19.55 -19.88 12.28
C ARG A 84 -20.04 -19.77 10.84
N TYR A 85 -19.36 -18.98 10.01
CA TYR A 85 -19.72 -18.84 8.60
C TYR A 85 -19.67 -20.19 7.88
N LEU A 86 -18.60 -20.95 8.08
CA LEU A 86 -18.45 -22.29 7.50
C LEU A 86 -19.53 -23.26 8.01
N ALA A 87 -19.81 -23.24 9.31
CA ALA A 87 -20.87 -24.06 9.92
C ALA A 87 -22.28 -23.72 9.38
N PHE A 88 -22.54 -22.45 9.09
CA PHE A 88 -23.79 -21.97 8.50
C PHE A 88 -23.99 -22.51 7.09
N TRP A 89 -22.93 -22.56 6.28
CA TRP A 89 -22.96 -23.12 4.91
C TRP A 89 -22.90 -24.65 4.86
N GLY A 90 -23.01 -25.32 6.01
CA GLY A 90 -23.14 -26.78 6.10
C GLY A 90 -21.83 -27.54 6.26
N ASN A 91 -20.67 -26.86 6.38
CA ASN A 91 -19.41 -27.53 6.66
C ASN A 91 -19.36 -27.97 8.14
N GLN A 92 -18.97 -29.22 8.39
CA GLN A 92 -18.60 -29.69 9.73
C GLN A 92 -17.16 -29.28 9.98
N ASN A 93 -16.88 -28.46 10.99
CA ASN A 93 -15.51 -28.08 11.33
C ASN A 93 -14.87 -29.22 12.16
N HIS A 94 -14.59 -30.35 11.52
CA HIS A 94 -14.00 -31.52 12.16
C HIS A 94 -12.48 -31.54 11.89
N PHE A 95 -11.68 -31.20 12.89
CA PHE A 95 -10.22 -31.16 12.82
C PHE A 95 -9.63 -32.31 13.62
N VAL A 96 -8.76 -33.09 12.99
CA VAL A 96 -8.04 -34.18 13.65
C VAL A 96 -6.54 -33.90 13.59
N LEU A 97 -5.89 -33.96 14.74
CA LEU A 97 -4.44 -33.89 14.88
C LEU A 97 -3.93 -35.24 15.36
N ILE A 98 -3.12 -35.93 14.55
CA ILE A 98 -2.60 -37.27 14.86
C ILE A 98 -1.07 -37.25 14.88
N GLY A 99 -0.47 -37.49 16.04
CA GLY A 99 0.98 -37.35 16.17
C GLY A 99 1.53 -37.44 17.59
N ASP A 100 2.71 -36.85 17.79
CA ASP A 100 3.42 -36.83 19.06
C ASP A 100 2.97 -35.71 20.02
N GLU A 101 3.62 -35.61 21.18
CA GLU A 101 3.31 -34.61 22.22
C GLU A 101 3.51 -33.16 21.74
N ARG A 102 4.36 -32.93 20.72
CA ARG A 102 4.53 -31.60 20.12
C ARG A 102 3.29 -31.21 19.34
N LEU A 103 2.70 -32.13 18.58
CA LEU A 103 1.43 -31.91 17.91
C LEU A 103 0.27 -31.77 18.91
N ARG A 104 0.33 -32.46 20.05
CA ARG A 104 -0.60 -32.25 21.17
C ARG A 104 -0.54 -30.82 21.68
N SER A 105 0.66 -30.27 21.88
CA SER A 105 0.85 -28.89 22.32
C SER A 105 0.23 -27.89 21.35
N LEU A 106 0.34 -28.12 20.04
CA LEU A 106 -0.35 -27.33 19.01
C LEU A 106 -1.87 -27.43 19.11
N SER A 107 -2.41 -28.63 19.36
CA SER A 107 -3.86 -28.82 19.53
C SER A 107 -4.40 -28.06 20.74
N LEU A 108 -3.65 -28.05 21.84
CA LEU A 108 -4.00 -27.34 23.07
C LEU A 108 -3.96 -25.83 22.87
N GLU A 109 -2.89 -25.28 22.26
CA GLU A 109 -2.81 -23.83 21.96
C GLU A 109 -3.94 -23.42 21.00
N PHE A 110 -4.29 -24.23 20.01
CA PHE A 110 -5.41 -23.95 19.12
C PHE A 110 -6.75 -23.86 19.87
N ILE A 111 -6.99 -24.79 20.81
CA ILE A 111 -8.20 -24.80 21.64
C ILE A 111 -8.21 -23.62 22.62
N ASP A 112 -7.07 -23.32 23.24
CA ASP A 112 -6.92 -22.20 24.18
C ASP A 112 -7.11 -20.85 23.47
N TYR A 113 -6.62 -20.72 22.23
CA TYR A 113 -6.84 -19.53 21.39
C TYR A 113 -8.33 -19.29 21.07
N LEU A 114 -9.15 -20.35 21.03
CA LEU A 114 -10.60 -20.28 20.83
C LEU A 114 -11.39 -20.07 22.12
N ARG A 115 -10.76 -20.27 23.29
CA ARG A 115 -11.43 -20.26 24.59
C ARG A 115 -11.67 -18.83 25.05
N SER A 116 -12.94 -18.47 25.17
CA SER A 116 -13.42 -17.22 25.75
C SER A 116 -14.30 -17.48 26.98
N SER A 117 -14.60 -16.45 27.76
CA SER A 117 -15.55 -16.53 28.88
C SER A 117 -16.95 -17.03 28.47
N GLU A 118 -17.34 -16.89 27.19
CA GLU A 118 -18.60 -17.45 26.66
C GLU A 118 -18.53 -18.96 26.39
N THR A 119 -17.32 -19.51 26.28
CA THR A 119 -17.04 -20.88 25.84
C THR A 119 -17.10 -21.86 27.02
N GLU A 120 -16.73 -21.42 28.23
CA GLU A 120 -16.78 -22.21 29.46
C GLU A 120 -18.18 -22.79 29.77
N ASN A 121 -19.24 -22.10 29.38
CA ASN A 121 -20.62 -22.55 29.60
C ASN A 121 -21.15 -23.57 28.56
N ASN A 122 -20.47 -23.72 27.40
CA ASN A 122 -21.01 -24.48 26.25
C ASN A 122 -20.06 -25.53 25.66
N SER A 123 -18.78 -25.54 26.02
CA SER A 123 -17.83 -26.56 25.58
C SER A 123 -17.82 -27.76 26.53
N LYS A 124 -17.82 -28.98 25.96
CA LYS A 124 -17.46 -30.18 26.72
C LYS A 124 -15.98 -30.48 26.49
N HIS A 125 -15.22 -30.53 27.58
CA HIS A 125 -13.85 -31.01 27.60
C HIS A 125 -13.86 -32.41 28.23
N SER A 126 -13.68 -33.45 27.44
CA SER A 126 -13.40 -34.79 27.96
C SER A 126 -11.91 -35.04 27.84
N SER A 127 -11.18 -34.84 28.95
CA SER A 127 -9.89 -35.50 29.13
C SER A 127 -10.15 -36.72 30.01
N THR A 128 -10.16 -37.89 29.39
CA THR A 128 -10.10 -39.14 30.15
C THR A 128 -8.71 -39.22 30.74
N LYS A 129 -8.60 -39.09 32.07
CA LYS A 129 -7.35 -39.03 32.85
C LYS A 129 -6.32 -40.17 32.61
N ASN A 130 -6.66 -41.17 31.80
CA ASN A 130 -5.84 -42.35 31.52
C ASN A 130 -5.61 -42.64 30.02
N THR A 131 -6.03 -41.77 29.08
CA THR A 131 -5.74 -41.90 27.63
C THR A 131 -5.16 -40.60 27.10
N GLU A 132 -4.11 -40.70 26.29
CA GLU A 132 -3.37 -39.58 25.70
C GLU A 132 -4.20 -38.74 24.70
N ASP A 133 -5.36 -39.27 24.28
CA ASP A 133 -6.27 -38.65 23.31
C ASP A 133 -7.11 -37.51 23.93
N LEU A 134 -7.37 -36.48 23.14
CA LEU A 134 -8.10 -35.29 23.58
C LEU A 134 -9.22 -34.94 22.60
N LEU A 135 -10.43 -34.71 23.12
CA LEU A 135 -11.59 -34.33 22.32
C LEU A 135 -12.19 -33.03 22.87
N PHE A 136 -12.26 -32.02 22.01
CA PHE A 136 -12.90 -30.74 22.25
C PHE A 136 -14.05 -30.53 21.28
N THR A 137 -15.24 -30.22 21.80
CA THR A 137 -16.43 -29.95 20.98
C THR A 137 -17.07 -28.62 21.36
N ASP A 138 -17.27 -27.76 20.37
CA ASP A 138 -18.09 -26.55 20.46
C ASP A 138 -19.31 -26.69 19.54
N TYR A 139 -20.49 -26.82 20.14
CA TYR A 139 -21.75 -27.01 19.43
C TYR A 139 -22.20 -25.77 18.65
N LYS A 140 -21.84 -24.56 19.09
CA LYS A 140 -22.22 -23.31 18.41
C LYS A 140 -21.41 -23.12 17.13
N LEU A 141 -20.15 -23.50 17.16
CA LEU A 141 -19.25 -23.44 16.00
C LEU A 141 -19.33 -24.69 15.10
N ARG A 142 -20.10 -25.71 15.52
CA ARG A 142 -20.04 -27.08 14.96
C ARG A 142 -18.59 -27.54 14.79
N LEU A 143 -17.76 -27.24 15.79
CA LEU A 143 -16.34 -27.50 15.80
C LEU A 143 -16.07 -28.72 16.66
N ARG A 144 -15.35 -29.69 16.10
CA ARG A 144 -14.79 -30.84 16.80
C ARG A 144 -13.30 -30.87 16.54
N VAL A 145 -12.49 -30.74 17.59
CA VAL A 145 -11.04 -30.89 17.53
C VAL A 145 -10.69 -32.16 18.29
N GLU A 146 -10.08 -33.11 17.59
CA GLU A 146 -9.65 -34.39 18.13
C GLU A 146 -8.14 -34.53 18.01
N TYR A 147 -7.49 -34.95 19.08
CA TYR A 147 -6.08 -35.31 19.11
C TYR A 147 -5.95 -36.80 19.38
N ILE A 148 -5.17 -37.49 18.54
CA ILE A 148 -4.89 -38.91 18.63
C ILE A 148 -3.37 -39.09 18.77
N TYR A 149 -2.94 -39.76 19.84
CA TYR A 149 -1.51 -40.00 20.03
C TYR A 149 -0.97 -41.05 19.05
N ALA A 150 0.07 -40.69 18.31
CA ALA A 150 0.81 -41.57 17.41
C ALA A 150 2.25 -41.09 17.21
N ASN A 151 3.21 -41.75 17.87
CA ASN A 151 4.63 -41.44 17.75
C ASN A 151 5.31 -42.07 16.52
N GLU A 152 4.70 -43.09 15.91
CA GLU A 152 5.19 -43.78 14.71
C GLU A 152 4.10 -44.01 13.66
N VAL A 153 4.50 -44.32 12.43
CA VAL A 153 3.59 -44.81 11.37
C VAL A 153 3.25 -46.28 11.63
N SER A 154 2.49 -46.52 12.70
CA SER A 154 2.03 -47.85 13.12
C SER A 154 0.87 -48.34 12.26
N LYS A 155 0.54 -49.63 12.40
CA LYS A 155 -0.69 -50.18 11.83
C LYS A 155 -1.94 -49.44 12.35
N SER A 156 -1.94 -49.03 13.62
CA SER A 156 -3.07 -48.29 14.23
C SER A 156 -3.33 -46.97 13.52
N LEU A 157 -2.27 -46.21 13.21
CA LEU A 157 -2.40 -44.94 12.48
C LEU A 157 -2.94 -45.18 11.06
N ILE A 158 -2.42 -46.19 10.36
CA ILE A 158 -2.89 -46.54 9.02
C ILE A 158 -4.36 -46.95 9.05
N ASP A 159 -4.77 -47.75 10.05
CA ASP A 159 -6.15 -48.20 10.22
C ASP A 159 -7.10 -47.02 10.51
N GLU A 160 -6.67 -45.96 11.21
CA GLU A 160 -7.46 -44.73 11.37
C GLU A 160 -7.66 -43.97 10.04
N PHE A 161 -6.62 -43.83 9.21
CA PHE A 161 -6.77 -43.23 7.88
C PHE A 161 -7.72 -44.04 6.99
N ILE A 162 -7.64 -45.37 7.05
CA ILE A 162 -8.56 -46.27 6.33
C ILE A 162 -9.98 -46.15 6.89
N LYS A 163 -10.15 -45.99 8.20
CA LYS A 163 -11.45 -45.79 8.83
C LYS A 163 -12.11 -44.50 8.32
N TRP A 164 -11.40 -43.38 8.33
CA TRP A 164 -11.93 -42.11 7.78
C TRP A 164 -12.21 -42.22 6.27
N GLU A 165 -11.44 -43.01 5.53
CA GLU A 165 -11.73 -43.28 4.12
C GLU A 165 -13.12 -43.91 3.92
N HIS A 166 -13.60 -44.74 4.85
CA HIS A 166 -14.90 -45.42 4.77
C HIS A 166 -16.05 -44.65 5.45
N GLU A 167 -15.75 -43.61 6.22
CA GLU A 167 -16.77 -42.75 6.84
C GLU A 167 -17.52 -41.92 5.78
N GLU A 168 -18.82 -41.69 6.00
CA GLU A 168 -19.64 -40.84 5.12
C GLU A 168 -19.16 -39.37 5.18
N ASP A 169 -18.89 -38.87 6.39
CA ASP A 169 -18.40 -37.52 6.66
C ASP A 169 -17.01 -37.58 7.32
N PRO A 170 -15.92 -37.71 6.53
CA PRO A 170 -14.57 -37.71 7.09
C PRO A 170 -14.19 -36.35 7.71
N PRO A 171 -13.10 -36.29 8.50
CA PRO A 171 -12.57 -35.03 9.00
C PRO A 171 -12.34 -34.00 7.87
N SER A 172 -12.63 -32.72 8.15
CA SER A 172 -12.42 -31.62 7.21
C SER A 172 -10.94 -31.24 7.08
N LEU A 173 -10.18 -31.42 8.16
CA LEU A 173 -8.75 -31.16 8.22
C LEU A 173 -8.06 -32.24 9.06
N ILE A 174 -7.03 -32.87 8.50
CA ILE A 174 -6.17 -33.82 9.20
C ILE A 174 -4.76 -33.23 9.22
N ILE A 175 -4.18 -33.07 10.41
CA ILE A 175 -2.79 -32.68 10.60
C ILE A 175 -2.07 -33.90 11.18
N ALA A 176 -1.10 -34.44 10.45
CA ALA A 176 -0.36 -35.62 10.85
C ALA A 176 1.13 -35.31 11.02
N SER A 177 1.75 -35.91 12.04
CA SER A 177 3.18 -35.78 12.31
C SER A 177 3.69 -36.98 13.11
N CYS A 178 4.58 -37.80 12.55
CA CYS A 178 5.10 -38.99 13.23
C CYS A 178 6.59 -39.22 12.96
N THR A 179 7.24 -39.96 13.87
CA THR A 179 8.63 -40.41 13.77
C THR A 179 8.70 -41.95 13.74
N TYR A 180 9.65 -42.55 14.46
CA TYR A 180 9.77 -43.99 14.67
C TYR A 180 9.87 -44.32 16.17
N PRO A 181 9.56 -45.55 16.62
CA PRO A 181 9.37 -45.90 18.04
C PRO A 181 10.52 -45.60 18.99
N SER A 182 11.74 -45.52 18.47
CA SER A 182 12.96 -45.29 19.24
C SER A 182 13.67 -44.00 18.83
N PHE A 183 12.93 -43.03 18.27
CA PHE A 183 13.51 -41.78 17.80
C PHE A 183 14.22 -41.01 18.91
N GLN A 184 13.58 -40.94 20.09
CA GLN A 184 14.11 -40.28 21.29
C GLN A 184 15.46 -40.89 21.74
N ARG A 185 15.69 -42.19 21.50
CA ARG A 185 16.95 -42.85 21.87
C ARG A 185 18.14 -42.44 21.01
N GLY A 186 17.91 -41.71 19.92
CA GLY A 186 18.93 -41.29 18.95
C GLY A 186 19.40 -42.43 18.03
N ASN A 187 20.39 -42.12 17.17
CA ASN A 187 21.07 -43.05 16.27
C ASN A 187 20.22 -43.62 15.11
N VAL A 188 19.90 -42.77 14.12
CA VAL A 188 19.15 -43.18 12.91
C VAL A 188 20.05 -44.00 11.98
N THR A 189 19.82 -45.31 11.94
CA THR A 189 20.43 -46.21 10.95
C THR A 189 19.65 -46.18 9.63
N GLU A 190 20.32 -46.53 8.53
CA GLU A 190 19.65 -46.64 7.22
C GLU A 190 18.49 -47.63 7.22
N GLU A 191 18.55 -48.68 8.04
CA GLU A 191 17.49 -49.69 8.16
C GLU A 191 16.23 -49.10 8.78
N ILE A 192 16.37 -48.30 9.84
CA ILE A 192 15.25 -47.60 10.50
C ILE A 192 14.63 -46.60 9.54
N GLN A 193 15.45 -45.83 8.81
CA GLN A 193 14.94 -44.90 7.81
C GLN A 193 14.15 -45.61 6.71
N LYS A 194 14.68 -46.70 6.13
CA LYS A 194 13.97 -47.49 5.10
C LYS A 194 12.68 -48.12 5.63
N ALA A 195 12.65 -48.54 6.90
CA ALA A 195 11.43 -49.05 7.54
C ALA A 195 10.37 -47.95 7.68
N TYR A 196 10.78 -46.75 8.11
CA TYR A 196 9.90 -45.57 8.18
C TYR A 196 9.35 -45.20 6.80
N GLU A 197 10.21 -45.11 5.79
CA GLU A 197 9.83 -44.83 4.41
C GLU A 197 8.79 -45.84 3.90
N LYS A 198 9.04 -47.14 4.10
CA LYS A 198 8.10 -48.19 3.70
C LYS A 198 6.75 -48.07 4.40
N ASN A 199 6.72 -47.75 5.70
CA ASN A 199 5.46 -47.58 6.41
C ASN A 199 4.72 -46.34 5.92
N LEU A 200 5.42 -45.23 5.69
CA LEU A 200 4.83 -43.98 5.22
C LEU A 200 4.23 -44.11 3.81
N THR A 201 4.86 -44.88 2.91
CA THR A 201 4.28 -45.12 1.56
C THR A 201 2.88 -45.74 1.60
N ARG A 202 2.52 -46.46 2.68
CA ARG A 202 1.18 -47.04 2.85
C ARG A 202 0.09 -46.01 3.07
N LEU A 203 0.44 -44.80 3.50
CA LEU A 203 -0.52 -43.70 3.71
C LEU A 203 -0.85 -42.94 2.43
N VAL A 204 -0.02 -43.04 1.38
CA VAL A 204 -0.21 -42.28 0.13
C VAL A 204 -1.59 -42.54 -0.48
N THR A 205 -1.99 -43.80 -0.63
CA THR A 205 -3.30 -44.13 -1.23
C THR A 205 -4.49 -43.69 -0.36
N PRO A 206 -4.53 -43.95 0.96
CA PRO A 206 -5.57 -43.39 1.84
C PRO A 206 -5.66 -41.85 1.77
N ILE A 207 -4.52 -41.16 1.76
CA ILE A 207 -4.46 -39.69 1.65
C ILE A 207 -5.11 -39.19 0.37
N ASP A 208 -4.76 -39.76 -0.79
CA ASP A 208 -5.30 -39.32 -2.07
C ASP A 208 -6.82 -39.56 -2.17
N ARG A 209 -7.31 -40.65 -1.58
CA ARG A 209 -8.75 -40.96 -1.54
C ARG A 209 -9.52 -40.01 -0.61
N LEU A 210 -8.96 -39.70 0.56
CA LEU A 210 -9.52 -38.69 1.47
C LEU A 210 -9.54 -37.30 0.84
N TYR A 211 -8.50 -36.95 0.09
CA TYR A 211 -8.48 -35.71 -0.69
C TYR A 211 -9.64 -35.66 -1.71
N GLY A 212 -9.94 -36.78 -2.36
CA GLY A 212 -11.12 -36.93 -3.23
C GLY A 212 -12.46 -36.64 -2.52
N LYS A 213 -12.54 -36.86 -1.20
CA LYS A 213 -13.68 -36.49 -0.34
C LYS A 213 -13.62 -35.06 0.20
N LYS A 214 -12.70 -34.22 -0.30
CA LYS A 214 -12.44 -32.82 0.11
C LYS A 214 -11.84 -32.66 1.51
N THR A 215 -11.31 -33.73 2.11
CA THR A 215 -10.51 -33.62 3.33
C THR A 215 -9.16 -32.97 3.00
N LYS A 216 -8.78 -31.94 3.76
CA LYS A 216 -7.44 -31.34 3.66
C LYS A 216 -6.47 -32.13 4.55
N ILE A 217 -5.40 -32.70 3.98
CA ILE A 217 -4.36 -33.39 4.75
C ILE A 217 -3.09 -32.54 4.76
N ILE A 218 -2.56 -32.28 5.96
CA ILE A 218 -1.30 -31.59 6.19
C ILE A 218 -0.34 -32.55 6.90
N TRP A 219 0.88 -32.65 6.38
CA TRP A 219 1.97 -33.32 7.08
C TRP A 219 2.90 -32.28 7.70
N LYS A 220 2.88 -32.15 9.03
CA LYS A 220 3.78 -31.25 9.76
C LYS A 220 5.14 -31.91 9.85
N LEU A 221 6.19 -31.17 9.45
CA LEU A 221 7.56 -31.65 9.64
C LEU A 221 7.94 -31.61 11.13
N GLN A 222 8.83 -32.52 11.51
CA GLN A 222 9.36 -32.64 12.87
C GLN A 222 10.19 -31.41 13.21
N ASP A 223 9.99 -30.87 14.41
CA ASP A 223 10.69 -29.68 14.88
C ASP A 223 12.11 -30.02 15.36
N PRO A 224 13.06 -29.07 15.31
CA PRO A 224 14.38 -29.28 15.89
C PRO A 224 14.32 -29.48 17.41
N VAL A 225 15.44 -29.88 17.99
CA VAL A 225 15.65 -29.99 19.44
C VAL A 225 16.80 -29.06 19.82
N ASP A 226 16.67 -28.34 20.93
CA ASP A 226 17.78 -27.63 21.55
C ASP A 226 18.67 -28.66 22.28
N GLN A 227 19.87 -28.86 21.76
CA GLN A 227 20.79 -29.86 22.27
C GLN A 227 21.37 -29.46 23.64
N GLU A 228 21.42 -28.17 23.96
CA GLU A 228 22.05 -27.68 25.19
C GLU A 228 21.15 -27.85 26.41
N SER A 229 19.84 -27.62 26.25
CA SER A 229 18.85 -27.71 27.32
C SER A 229 18.01 -29.00 27.30
N SER A 230 18.29 -29.93 26.39
CA SER A 230 17.55 -31.19 26.25
C SER A 230 17.62 -32.08 27.51
N THR A 231 16.51 -32.76 27.79
CA THR A 231 16.42 -33.77 28.84
C THR A 231 17.24 -35.03 28.50
N GLU A 232 17.59 -35.85 29.49
CA GLU A 232 18.35 -37.10 29.28
C GLU A 232 17.70 -38.05 28.26
N GLU A 233 16.36 -37.99 28.10
CA GLU A 233 15.62 -38.77 27.10
C GLU A 233 15.87 -38.32 25.66
N TRP A 234 16.16 -37.03 25.43
CA TRP A 234 16.31 -36.43 24.10
C TRP A 234 17.76 -36.05 23.77
N LYS A 235 18.66 -36.18 24.74
CA LYS A 235 20.09 -35.84 24.64
C LYS A 235 20.82 -36.52 23.49
N ASN A 236 20.36 -37.70 23.07
CA ASN A 236 20.97 -38.46 21.97
C ASN A 236 20.38 -38.11 20.59
N VAL A 237 19.32 -37.29 20.52
CA VAL A 237 18.68 -36.89 19.26
C VAL A 237 19.45 -35.73 18.66
N ARG A 238 19.92 -35.89 17.42
CA ARG A 238 20.58 -34.82 16.68
C ARG A 238 19.63 -34.17 15.69
N ASN A 239 19.80 -32.88 15.41
CA ASN A 239 19.00 -32.20 14.38
C ASN A 239 19.24 -32.79 12.98
N GLU A 240 20.41 -33.40 12.73
CA GLU A 240 20.65 -34.20 11.51
C GLU A 240 19.71 -35.42 11.39
N ASP A 241 19.38 -36.05 12.52
CA ASP A 241 18.47 -37.19 12.57
C ASP A 241 17.02 -36.74 12.30
N VAL A 242 16.62 -35.58 12.84
CA VAL A 242 15.33 -34.91 12.54
C VAL A 242 15.22 -34.60 11.03
N ASP A 243 16.27 -34.01 10.46
CA ASP A 243 16.30 -33.61 9.04
C ASP A 243 16.19 -34.82 8.10
N ARG A 244 16.83 -35.95 8.44
CA ARG A 244 16.71 -37.20 7.64
C ARG A 244 15.27 -37.69 7.58
N ILE A 245 14.55 -37.68 8.70
CA ILE A 245 13.13 -38.09 8.74
C ILE A 245 12.27 -37.10 7.94
N ASN A 246 12.50 -35.81 8.11
CA ASN A 246 11.75 -34.78 7.39
C ASN A 246 11.97 -34.89 5.87
N GLN A 247 13.19 -35.18 5.43
CA GLN A 247 13.50 -35.44 4.03
C GLN A 247 12.81 -36.70 3.51
N ALA A 248 12.85 -37.80 4.27
CA ALA A 248 12.14 -39.04 3.94
C ALA A 248 10.64 -38.77 3.78
N ALA A 249 10.01 -38.10 4.74
CA ALA A 249 8.59 -37.78 4.69
C ALA A 249 8.21 -36.87 3.52
N SER A 250 8.97 -35.80 3.30
CA SER A 250 8.76 -34.87 2.19
C SER A 250 8.94 -35.57 0.83
N SER A 251 9.93 -36.45 0.68
CA SER A 251 10.20 -37.13 -0.59
C SER A 251 9.08 -38.09 -1.01
N ILE A 252 8.47 -38.80 -0.05
CA ILE A 252 7.39 -39.76 -0.28
C ILE A 252 6.08 -39.03 -0.52
N LEU A 253 5.71 -38.14 0.39
CA LEU A 253 4.41 -37.47 0.37
C LEU A 253 4.33 -36.37 -0.71
N ARG A 254 5.45 -35.92 -1.28
CA ARG A 254 5.46 -34.98 -2.42
C ARG A 254 4.67 -35.48 -3.63
N TYR A 255 4.54 -36.80 -3.80
CA TYR A 255 3.77 -37.42 -4.88
C TYR A 255 2.32 -37.75 -4.48
N SER A 256 1.92 -37.42 -3.25
CA SER A 256 0.54 -37.49 -2.76
C SER A 256 -0.11 -36.11 -2.74
N GLU A 257 -1.41 -36.06 -2.49
CA GLU A 257 -2.15 -34.80 -2.30
C GLU A 257 -1.97 -34.17 -0.90
N ALA A 258 -1.16 -34.77 -0.01
CA ALA A 258 -0.84 -34.17 1.28
C ALA A 258 0.03 -32.91 1.12
N LYS A 259 -0.34 -31.84 1.82
CA LYS A 259 0.46 -30.61 1.87
C LYS A 259 1.54 -30.73 2.94
N ILE A 260 2.80 -30.59 2.55
CA ILE A 260 3.92 -30.52 3.51
C ILE A 260 3.96 -29.15 4.17
N TRP A 261 3.98 -29.13 5.50
CA TRP A 261 4.09 -27.92 6.29
C TRP A 261 5.52 -27.76 6.81
N SER A 262 6.36 -27.20 5.93
CA SER A 262 7.78 -26.91 6.18
C SER A 262 8.00 -25.60 6.94
N SER A 263 7.11 -24.62 6.79
CA SER A 263 7.25 -23.32 7.45
C SER A 263 7.19 -23.41 8.98
N SER A 264 6.42 -24.34 9.55
CA SER A 264 6.39 -24.60 11.00
C SER A 264 7.76 -25.04 11.53
N ASN A 265 8.42 -25.99 10.85
CA ASN A 265 9.78 -26.41 11.20
C ASN A 265 10.76 -25.22 11.15
N MET A 266 10.66 -24.34 10.15
CA MET A 266 11.51 -23.15 10.06
C MET A 266 11.23 -22.11 11.17
N ILE A 267 9.97 -21.95 11.57
CA ILE A 267 9.58 -21.11 12.71
C ILE A 267 10.22 -21.67 13.98
N ALA A 268 10.07 -22.97 14.21
CA ALA A 268 10.66 -23.67 15.35
C ALA A 268 12.19 -23.53 15.34
N SER A 269 12.86 -23.69 14.20
CA SER A 269 14.31 -23.48 14.04
C SER A 269 14.79 -22.05 14.35
N GLY A 270 13.97 -21.03 14.11
CA GLY A 270 14.33 -19.64 14.42
C GLY A 270 14.07 -19.22 15.87
N LEU A 271 13.41 -20.07 16.66
CA LEU A 271 13.03 -19.81 18.06
C LEU A 271 13.49 -20.94 19.01
N VAL A 272 14.50 -21.72 18.62
CA VAL A 272 15.04 -22.85 19.41
C VAL A 272 15.45 -22.41 20.82
N ASP A 273 16.05 -21.23 20.94
CA ASP A 273 16.50 -20.66 22.22
C ASP A 273 15.36 -20.39 23.23
N GLU A 274 14.10 -20.43 22.78
CA GLU A 274 12.91 -20.21 23.63
C GLU A 274 12.20 -21.51 24.02
N PHE A 275 12.74 -22.68 23.66
CA PHE A 275 12.11 -23.98 23.96
C PHE A 275 12.17 -24.30 25.45
N ALA A 276 11.08 -24.86 25.98
CA ALA A 276 11.08 -25.41 27.34
C ALA A 276 11.64 -26.84 27.32
N ASP A 277 12.51 -27.16 28.29
CA ASP A 277 13.18 -28.46 28.44
C ASP A 277 13.88 -28.96 27.16
N GLY A 278 14.30 -28.02 26.30
CA GLY A 278 14.96 -28.23 25.02
C GLY A 278 14.15 -28.90 23.91
N GLN A 279 12.91 -29.30 24.18
CA GLN A 279 12.08 -30.03 23.21
C GLN A 279 10.66 -29.46 23.02
N GLN A 280 10.13 -28.75 24.02
CA GLN A 280 8.76 -28.26 24.02
C GLN A 280 8.73 -26.90 23.34
N LEU A 281 7.86 -26.79 22.33
CA LEU A 281 7.71 -25.58 21.55
C LEU A 281 7.27 -24.41 22.44
N SER A 282 7.86 -23.24 22.20
CA SER A 282 7.46 -22.01 22.90
C SER A 282 6.04 -21.59 22.53
N SER A 283 5.33 -20.90 23.43
CA SER A 283 3.99 -20.36 23.13
C SER A 283 3.99 -19.43 21.90
N LEU A 284 5.10 -18.71 21.65
CA LEU A 284 5.23 -17.87 20.46
C LEU A 284 5.26 -18.70 19.17
N THR A 285 5.99 -19.83 19.17
CA THR A 285 6.05 -20.76 18.03
C THR A 285 4.66 -21.33 17.74
N LEU A 286 3.97 -21.83 18.77
CA LEU A 286 2.62 -22.38 18.64
C LEU A 286 1.61 -21.34 18.14
N LYS A 287 1.70 -20.08 18.59
CA LYS A 287 0.87 -18.97 18.10
C LYS A 287 1.08 -18.70 16.62
N HIS A 288 2.32 -18.69 16.14
CA HIS A 288 2.61 -18.53 14.70
C HIS A 288 2.04 -19.68 13.88
N ASP A 289 2.16 -20.91 14.38
CA ASP A 289 1.60 -22.10 13.72
C ASP A 289 0.07 -22.06 13.65
N VAL A 290 -0.60 -21.64 14.74
CA VAL A 290 -2.06 -21.41 14.76
C VAL A 290 -2.45 -20.33 13.74
N GLN A 291 -1.71 -19.22 13.65
CA GLN A 291 -1.99 -18.18 12.65
C GLN A 291 -1.85 -18.69 11.22
N ILE A 292 -0.86 -19.55 10.93
CA ILE A 292 -0.72 -20.21 9.62
C ILE A 292 -1.93 -21.09 9.32
N LEU A 293 -2.36 -21.92 10.28
CA LEU A 293 -3.53 -22.80 10.10
C LEU A 293 -4.81 -22.00 9.84
N LEU A 294 -5.01 -20.91 10.57
CA LEU A 294 -6.17 -20.03 10.39
C LEU A 294 -6.16 -19.36 9.03
N ASN A 295 -5.02 -18.80 8.61
CA ASN A 295 -4.89 -18.22 7.27
C ASN A 295 -5.14 -19.27 6.17
N MET A 296 -4.68 -20.49 6.37
CA MET A 296 -4.86 -21.58 5.42
C MET A 296 -6.31 -22.07 5.31
N TYR A 297 -7.02 -22.12 6.43
CA TYR A 297 -8.38 -22.66 6.47
C TYR A 297 -9.45 -21.61 6.17
N CYS A 298 -9.27 -20.36 6.62
CA CYS A 298 -10.29 -19.32 6.63
C CYS A 298 -10.18 -18.27 5.51
N ASN A 299 -8.98 -17.92 5.02
CA ASN A 299 -8.82 -16.73 4.17
C ASN A 299 -9.62 -16.72 2.87
N ASP A 300 -9.87 -17.87 2.25
CA ASP A 300 -10.64 -17.92 1.01
C ASP A 300 -12.14 -17.62 1.23
N TYR A 301 -12.63 -17.83 2.46
CA TYR A 301 -14.01 -17.58 2.84
C TYR A 301 -14.21 -16.20 3.49
N MET A 302 -13.11 -15.62 3.96
CA MET A 302 -13.10 -14.36 4.66
C MET A 302 -12.52 -13.30 3.73
N ASN A 303 -13.35 -12.36 3.29
CA ASN A 303 -12.94 -11.30 2.36
C ASN A 303 -12.13 -10.19 3.07
N TYR A 304 -10.97 -10.56 3.62
CA TYR A 304 -10.05 -9.65 4.29
C TYR A 304 -9.07 -9.03 3.28
N ASN A 305 -8.93 -7.70 3.31
CA ASN A 305 -8.09 -6.96 2.35
C ASN A 305 -6.60 -6.92 2.74
N ASP A 306 -6.24 -7.38 3.94
CA ASP A 306 -4.88 -7.32 4.51
C ASP A 306 -4.13 -8.67 4.46
N GLY A 307 -4.81 -9.75 4.08
CA GLY A 307 -4.23 -11.07 3.83
C GLY A 307 -4.31 -11.45 2.35
N THR A 308 -3.27 -12.11 1.83
CA THR A 308 -3.25 -12.66 0.44
C THR A 308 -2.85 -14.13 0.38
N CYS A 309 -2.39 -14.70 1.49
CA CYS A 309 -2.13 -16.13 1.60
C CYS A 309 -3.45 -16.93 1.57
N CYS A 310 -3.50 -18.02 0.80
CA CYS A 310 -4.68 -18.91 0.68
C CYS A 310 -6.00 -18.16 0.38
N SER A 311 -5.93 -17.07 -0.38
CA SER A 311 -7.09 -16.28 -0.79
C SER A 311 -7.16 -16.20 -2.31
N SER A 312 -8.33 -16.46 -2.87
CA SER A 312 -8.62 -16.30 -4.29
C SER A 312 -8.64 -14.82 -4.70
N ALA A 313 -8.22 -14.53 -5.94
CA ALA A 313 -8.23 -13.16 -6.45
C ALA A 313 -9.67 -12.69 -6.69
N GLU A 314 -9.93 -11.40 -6.45
CA GLU A 314 -11.24 -10.80 -6.72
C GLU A 314 -11.66 -10.99 -8.19
N PRO A 315 -12.94 -11.32 -8.45
CA PRO A 315 -13.44 -11.42 -9.81
C PRO A 315 -13.40 -10.07 -10.54
N TYR A 316 -13.23 -10.10 -11.85
CA TYR A 316 -13.20 -8.88 -12.67
C TYR A 316 -14.61 -8.29 -12.86
N THR A 317 -14.70 -6.96 -12.89
CA THR A 317 -15.97 -6.24 -13.13
C THR A 317 -16.15 -5.81 -14.58
N ILE A 318 -17.39 -5.48 -14.96
CA ILE A 318 -17.72 -5.01 -16.31
C ILE A 318 -17.02 -3.69 -16.62
N ILE A 319 -16.89 -2.79 -15.63
CA ILE A 319 -16.15 -1.52 -15.78
C ILE A 319 -14.68 -1.78 -16.12
N GLN A 320 -14.04 -2.73 -15.43
CA GLN A 320 -12.65 -3.08 -15.73
C GLN A 320 -12.52 -3.64 -17.15
N VAL A 321 -13.38 -4.59 -17.53
CA VAL A 321 -13.34 -5.22 -18.86
C VAL A 321 -13.53 -4.18 -19.97
N THR A 322 -14.52 -3.30 -19.83
CA THR A 322 -14.79 -2.24 -20.82
C THR A 322 -13.66 -1.21 -20.90
N THR A 323 -13.09 -0.81 -19.76
CA THR A 323 -11.96 0.13 -19.71
C THR A 323 -10.70 -0.46 -20.35
N TYR A 324 -10.36 -1.71 -20.01
CA TYR A 324 -9.21 -2.40 -20.61
C TYR A 324 -9.43 -2.69 -22.09
N ALA A 325 -10.66 -2.97 -22.54
CA ALA A 325 -10.97 -3.12 -23.95
C ALA A 325 -10.71 -1.81 -24.72
N PHE A 326 -11.15 -0.66 -24.19
CA PHE A 326 -10.87 0.65 -24.79
C PHE A 326 -9.36 0.95 -24.86
N LEU A 327 -8.65 0.71 -23.76
CA LEU A 327 -7.19 0.89 -23.70
C LEU A 327 -6.45 -0.05 -24.67
N ALA A 328 -6.91 -1.30 -24.80
CA ALA A 328 -6.36 -2.27 -25.74
C ALA A 328 -6.59 -1.84 -27.21
N VAL A 329 -7.75 -1.29 -27.54
CA VAL A 329 -8.01 -0.73 -28.88
C VAL A 329 -7.04 0.41 -29.16
N CYS A 330 -6.86 1.35 -28.23
CA CYS A 330 -5.88 2.43 -28.37
C CYS A 330 -4.44 1.93 -28.54
N ALA A 331 -4.04 0.92 -27.77
CA ALA A 331 -2.74 0.27 -27.89
C ALA A 331 -2.56 -0.42 -29.26
N SER A 332 -3.60 -1.11 -29.76
CA SER A 332 -3.56 -1.78 -31.07
C SER A 332 -3.40 -0.77 -32.22
N ILE A 333 -4.10 0.37 -32.17
CA ILE A 333 -3.99 1.44 -33.17
C ILE A 333 -2.59 2.07 -33.12
N ALA A 334 -2.05 2.33 -31.93
CA ALA A 334 -0.69 2.85 -31.77
C ALA A 334 0.35 1.88 -32.35
N THR A 335 0.23 0.58 -32.08
CA THR A 335 1.10 -0.45 -32.64
C THR A 335 0.98 -0.50 -34.16
N ALA A 336 -0.24 -0.46 -34.71
CA ALA A 336 -0.47 -0.43 -36.16
C ALA A 336 0.17 0.82 -36.82
N MET A 337 0.06 1.99 -36.19
CA MET A 337 0.73 3.22 -36.65
C MET A 337 2.25 3.08 -36.63
N TYR A 338 2.81 2.47 -35.57
CA TYR A 338 4.24 2.22 -35.46
C TYR A 338 4.74 1.23 -36.51
N VAL A 339 4.06 0.11 -36.68
CA VAL A 339 4.37 -0.92 -37.69
C VAL A 339 4.28 -0.32 -39.09
N ARG A 340 3.26 0.49 -39.40
CA ARG A 340 3.15 1.18 -40.69
C ARG A 340 4.35 2.10 -40.93
N LYS A 341 4.75 2.91 -39.95
CA LYS A 341 5.95 3.78 -40.05
C LYS A 341 7.21 2.95 -40.27
N TRP A 342 7.35 1.84 -39.56
CA TRP A 342 8.49 0.94 -39.68
C TRP A 342 8.56 0.29 -41.07
N ILE A 343 7.44 -0.22 -41.60
CA ILE A 343 7.35 -0.80 -42.95
C ILE A 343 7.67 0.25 -44.02
N VAL A 344 7.15 1.48 -43.92
CA VAL A 344 7.45 2.56 -44.88
C VAL A 344 8.93 2.91 -44.89
N LYS A 345 9.55 3.01 -43.70
CA LYS A 345 10.99 3.24 -43.55
C LYS A 345 11.81 2.10 -44.16
N TRP A 346 11.38 0.86 -43.96
CA TRP A 346 12.05 -0.32 -44.48
C TRP A 346 11.94 -0.45 -46.00
N ARG A 347 10.81 -0.01 -46.59
CA ARG A 347 10.59 0.07 -48.05
C ARG A 347 11.32 1.24 -48.73
N GLY A 348 12.19 1.97 -48.04
CA GLY A 348 12.96 3.08 -48.60
C GLY A 348 12.16 4.36 -48.87
N GLY A 349 10.87 4.39 -48.51
CA GLY A 349 10.03 5.58 -48.65
C GLY A 349 10.48 6.67 -47.70
N HIS A 350 11.21 7.67 -48.21
CA HIS A 350 11.46 8.90 -47.47
C HIS A 350 10.13 9.64 -47.39
N ALA A 351 9.44 9.53 -46.24
CA ALA A 351 8.27 10.34 -45.98
C ALA A 351 8.73 11.81 -46.03
N TYR A 352 8.34 12.54 -47.06
CA TYR A 352 8.50 13.99 -47.14
C TYR A 352 7.76 14.60 -45.94
N MET A 353 8.50 14.89 -44.89
CA MET A 353 7.98 15.57 -43.72
C MET A 353 8.01 17.07 -44.05
N PRO A 354 6.85 17.76 -44.11
CA PRO A 354 6.84 19.19 -44.40
C PRO A 354 7.64 19.93 -43.31
N LEU A 355 8.54 20.81 -43.74
CA LEU A 355 9.57 21.48 -42.95
C LEU A 355 9.06 22.37 -41.79
N ASN A 356 7.74 22.46 -41.59
CA ASN A 356 7.09 23.41 -40.67
C ASN A 356 6.20 22.77 -39.59
N GLN A 357 6.41 21.49 -39.24
CA GLN A 357 5.76 20.94 -38.04
C GLN A 357 6.51 21.39 -36.77
N PRO A 358 5.83 22.02 -35.80
CA PRO A 358 6.43 22.25 -34.49
C PRO A 358 6.73 20.89 -33.84
N VAL A 359 7.95 20.77 -33.30
CA VAL A 359 8.47 19.75 -32.38
C VAL A 359 7.50 18.59 -32.09
N GLU A 360 7.80 17.42 -32.69
CA GLU A 360 7.34 16.06 -32.36
C GLU A 360 6.24 15.97 -31.28
N THR A 361 5.02 16.43 -31.60
CA THR A 361 3.88 16.31 -30.70
C THR A 361 3.45 14.85 -30.74
N GLN A 362 3.81 14.09 -29.69
CA GLN A 362 3.38 12.70 -29.56
C GLN A 362 1.86 12.61 -29.76
N SER A 363 1.42 11.71 -30.64
CA SER A 363 0.01 11.51 -30.92
C SER A 363 -0.73 11.10 -29.63
N PRO A 364 -1.95 11.61 -29.36
CA PRO A 364 -2.71 11.27 -28.16
C PRO A 364 -2.95 9.75 -28.03
N ILE A 365 -3.06 9.05 -29.16
CA ILE A 365 -3.20 7.58 -29.20
C ILE A 365 -1.95 6.87 -28.64
N ALA A 366 -0.75 7.39 -28.92
CA ALA A 366 0.49 6.84 -28.36
C ALA A 366 0.58 7.08 -26.84
N ALA A 367 0.10 8.24 -26.35
CA ALA A 367 0.03 8.52 -24.92
C ALA A 367 -0.96 7.57 -24.20
N LEU A 368 -2.13 7.32 -24.81
CA LEU A 368 -3.10 6.34 -24.30
C LEU A 368 -2.56 4.90 -24.36
N ALA A 369 -1.77 4.54 -25.37
CA ALA A 369 -1.11 3.24 -25.43
C ALA A 369 -0.07 3.06 -24.33
N SER A 370 0.74 4.09 -24.04
CA SER A 370 1.64 4.07 -22.89
C SER A 370 0.87 3.95 -21.57
N LEU A 371 -0.25 4.67 -21.44
CA LEU A 371 -1.14 4.55 -20.28
C LEU A 371 -1.69 3.13 -20.13
N ALA A 372 -2.10 2.48 -21.22
CA ALA A 372 -2.62 1.11 -21.22
C ALA A 372 -1.60 0.13 -20.62
N ILE A 373 -0.35 0.20 -21.07
CA ILE A 373 0.75 -0.66 -20.56
C ILE A 373 0.95 -0.43 -19.05
N ILE A 374 0.95 0.83 -18.61
CA ILE A 374 1.15 1.18 -17.21
C ILE A 374 -0.02 0.69 -16.34
N MET A 375 -1.26 0.85 -16.81
CA MET A 375 -2.45 0.37 -16.09
C MET A 375 -2.47 -1.17 -15.97
N THR A 376 -2.11 -1.88 -17.04
CA THR A 376 -1.94 -3.34 -16.99
C THR A 376 -0.86 -3.76 -16.00
N TYR A 377 0.26 -3.04 -15.95
CA TYR A 377 1.31 -3.29 -14.96
C TYR A 377 0.79 -3.10 -13.52
N PHE A 378 0.06 -2.01 -13.23
CA PHE A 378 -0.52 -1.78 -11.90
C PHE A 378 -1.52 -2.88 -11.51
N TYR A 379 -2.34 -3.34 -12.44
CA TYR A 379 -3.30 -4.41 -12.19
C TYR A 379 -2.60 -5.72 -11.85
N LEU A 380 -1.52 -6.04 -12.58
CA LEU A 380 -0.71 -7.21 -12.31
C LEU A 380 -0.05 -7.15 -10.92
N CYS A 381 0.50 -6.00 -10.53
CA CYS A 381 1.14 -5.80 -9.23
C CYS A 381 0.16 -5.90 -8.04
N ASP A 382 -1.04 -5.35 -8.18
CA ASP A 382 -1.92 -5.15 -7.03
C ASP A 382 -3.08 -6.16 -6.97
N ARG A 383 -3.79 -6.36 -8.09
CA ARG A 383 -5.05 -7.13 -8.15
C ARG A 383 -4.84 -8.62 -8.42
N THR A 384 -3.64 -9.03 -8.79
CA THR A 384 -3.31 -10.45 -8.99
C THR A 384 -2.30 -10.93 -7.95
N ASN A 385 -2.20 -12.26 -7.80
CA ASN A 385 -1.16 -12.92 -6.99
C ASN A 385 0.08 -13.30 -7.84
N PHE A 386 0.23 -12.69 -9.02
CA PHE A 386 1.36 -12.96 -9.92
C PHE A 386 2.69 -12.42 -9.40
N PHE A 387 2.66 -11.27 -8.75
CA PHE A 387 3.81 -10.77 -8.00
C PHE A 387 3.60 -10.99 -6.51
N MET A 388 4.70 -11.29 -5.85
CA MET A 388 4.72 -11.61 -4.43
C MET A 388 4.46 -10.35 -3.58
N LYS A 389 3.83 -10.55 -2.41
CA LYS A 389 3.47 -9.46 -1.48
C LYS A 389 3.93 -9.83 -0.07
N GLU A 390 4.45 -8.86 0.67
CA GLU A 390 4.85 -9.01 2.08
C GLU A 390 4.11 -8.00 2.97
N ASN A 391 3.83 -8.37 4.23
CA ASN A 391 3.26 -7.43 5.20
C ASN A 391 4.29 -6.35 5.51
N LYS A 392 3.82 -5.14 5.82
CA LYS A 392 4.68 -4.03 6.25
C LYS A 392 5.43 -4.36 7.54
N TYR A 393 6.55 -3.69 7.74
CA TYR A 393 7.37 -3.80 8.94
C TYR A 393 8.00 -2.44 9.24
N TYR A 394 7.76 -1.94 10.45
CA TYR A 394 8.37 -0.72 10.94
C TYR A 394 9.59 -1.04 11.80
N SER A 395 10.72 -0.42 11.43
CA SER A 395 11.91 -0.31 12.27
C SER A 395 12.43 1.11 12.20
N GLU A 396 12.97 1.62 13.31
CA GLU A 396 13.56 2.96 13.37
C GLU A 396 14.63 3.16 12.29
N PHE A 397 15.49 2.17 12.06
CA PHE A 397 16.51 2.22 11.01
C PHE A 397 15.89 2.20 9.61
N SER A 398 14.87 1.37 9.39
CA SER A 398 14.18 1.30 8.09
C SER A 398 13.48 2.61 7.70
N PHE A 399 13.12 3.43 8.68
CA PHE A 399 12.47 4.73 8.46
C PHE A 399 13.49 5.88 8.39
N TRP A 400 14.38 6.01 9.38
CA TRP A 400 15.26 7.18 9.50
C TRP A 400 16.46 7.15 8.54
N ILE A 401 16.99 5.97 8.18
CA ILE A 401 18.11 5.89 7.24
C ILE A 401 17.72 6.41 5.84
N PRO A 402 16.61 5.96 5.22
CA PRO A 402 16.17 6.51 3.94
C PRO A 402 15.86 8.01 4.01
N VAL A 403 15.24 8.48 5.09
CA VAL A 403 14.99 9.91 5.31
C VAL A 403 16.32 10.68 5.34
N GLY A 404 17.27 10.28 6.18
CA GLY A 404 18.58 10.92 6.27
C GLY A 404 19.35 10.92 4.95
N TYR A 405 19.33 9.81 4.22
CA TYR A 405 19.99 9.68 2.91
C TYR A 405 19.39 10.64 1.87
N VAL A 406 18.07 10.71 1.77
CA VAL A 406 17.38 11.62 0.84
C VAL A 406 17.65 13.08 1.18
N PHE A 407 17.69 13.45 2.47
CA PHE A 407 18.04 14.81 2.89
C PHE A 407 19.50 15.15 2.58
N ALA A 408 20.43 14.21 2.76
CA ALA A 408 21.82 14.41 2.34
C ALA A 408 21.93 14.68 0.83
N LEU A 409 21.27 13.86 -0.01
CA LEU A 409 21.21 14.10 -1.46
C LEU A 409 20.60 15.46 -1.79
N GLY A 410 19.48 15.81 -1.14
CA GLY A 410 18.83 17.11 -1.35
C GLY A 410 19.76 18.30 -1.08
N LEU A 411 20.60 18.22 -0.05
CA LEU A 411 21.60 19.24 0.27
C LEU A 411 22.71 19.32 -0.78
N PHE A 412 23.20 18.18 -1.28
CA PHE A 412 24.24 18.14 -2.32
C PHE A 412 23.79 18.77 -3.65
N PHE A 413 22.52 18.63 -4.02
CA PHE A 413 21.96 19.17 -5.26
C PHE A 413 21.30 20.54 -5.07
N THR A 414 21.98 21.47 -4.40
CA THR A 414 21.48 22.85 -4.18
C THR A 414 22.01 23.81 -5.24
N GLU A 415 21.13 24.59 -5.87
CA GLU A 415 21.47 25.61 -6.87
C GLU A 415 20.89 26.98 -6.50
N ASP A 416 21.44 28.04 -7.11
CA ASP A 416 20.93 29.41 -6.97
C ASP A 416 19.71 29.64 -7.89
N SER A 417 18.63 30.19 -7.33
CA SER A 417 17.43 30.62 -8.05
C SER A 417 17.58 32.04 -8.58
N LYS A 418 17.03 32.29 -9.75
CA LYS A 418 16.93 33.64 -10.35
C LYS A 418 15.81 34.47 -9.72
N LEU A 419 14.92 33.84 -8.94
CA LEU A 419 13.75 34.46 -8.35
C LEU A 419 14.03 34.78 -6.87
N THR A 420 13.80 36.04 -6.49
CA THR A 420 13.96 36.51 -5.11
C THR A 420 12.65 36.48 -4.31
N LYS A 421 11.51 36.30 -4.98
CA LYS A 421 10.18 36.31 -4.35
C LYS A 421 9.97 35.13 -3.41
N VAL A 422 9.26 35.39 -2.31
CA VAL A 422 8.87 34.36 -1.33
C VAL A 422 7.92 33.35 -1.97
N LEU A 423 8.14 32.05 -1.71
CA LEU A 423 7.34 30.95 -2.23
C LEU A 423 7.19 31.00 -3.77
N HIS A 424 8.28 31.34 -4.46
CA HIS A 424 8.34 31.20 -5.90
C HIS A 424 8.28 29.73 -6.31
N ARG A 425 8.06 29.48 -7.62
CA ARG A 425 7.77 28.14 -8.13
C ARG A 425 8.82 27.09 -7.73
N ASP A 426 10.10 27.39 -7.90
CA ASP A 426 11.18 26.44 -7.61
C ASP A 426 11.21 26.05 -6.11
N GLN A 427 10.98 27.02 -5.22
CA GLN A 427 10.87 26.76 -3.78
C GLN A 427 9.60 25.99 -3.42
N THR A 428 8.46 26.26 -4.06
CA THR A 428 7.23 25.49 -3.81
C THR A 428 7.34 24.06 -4.33
N ASP A 429 8.01 23.85 -5.46
CA ASP A 429 8.28 22.53 -6.01
C ASP A 429 9.29 21.80 -5.10
N GLU A 430 10.35 22.46 -4.63
CA GLU A 430 11.27 21.91 -3.61
C GLU A 430 10.53 21.45 -2.36
N LEU A 431 9.67 22.32 -1.80
CA LEU A 431 8.88 22.04 -0.61
C LEU A 431 7.98 20.82 -0.81
N LYS A 432 7.24 20.78 -1.92
CA LYS A 432 6.41 19.61 -2.27
C LYS A 432 7.25 18.34 -2.41
N GLY A 433 8.44 18.43 -3.00
CA GLY A 433 9.30 17.29 -3.26
C GLY A 433 9.78 16.59 -1.99
N TRP A 434 10.36 17.33 -1.03
CA TRP A 434 10.82 16.71 0.20
C TRP A 434 9.66 16.21 1.06
N MET A 435 8.54 16.96 1.13
CA MET A 435 7.34 16.50 1.83
C MET A 435 6.83 15.20 1.21
N GLN A 436 6.78 15.12 -0.13
CA GLN A 436 6.33 13.92 -0.84
C GLN A 436 7.21 12.72 -0.53
N ILE A 437 8.54 12.85 -0.59
CA ILE A 437 9.43 11.70 -0.35
C ILE A 437 9.30 11.18 1.09
N VAL A 438 9.18 12.06 2.08
CA VAL A 438 8.96 11.65 3.48
C VAL A 438 7.62 10.93 3.65
N ILE A 439 6.55 11.42 3.02
CA ILE A 439 5.23 10.77 3.01
C ILE A 439 5.31 9.37 2.38
N LEU A 440 6.05 9.22 1.28
CA LEU A 440 6.21 7.94 0.59
C LEU A 440 6.95 6.91 1.48
N ILE A 441 8.04 7.32 2.14
CA ILE A 441 8.79 6.46 3.08
C ILE A 441 7.88 6.02 4.23
N TYR A 442 7.11 6.95 4.80
CA TYR A 442 6.15 6.65 5.87
C TYR A 442 5.14 5.56 5.49
N TYR A 443 4.54 5.65 4.30
CA TYR A 443 3.56 4.65 3.86
C TYR A 443 4.20 3.30 3.55
N MET A 444 5.42 3.30 3.02
CA MET A 444 6.17 2.09 2.72
C MET A 444 6.57 1.32 3.98
N THR A 445 7.09 2.01 5.01
CA THR A 445 7.52 1.37 6.26
C THR A 445 6.36 1.04 7.22
N GLY A 446 5.16 1.57 6.99
CA GLY A 446 4.03 1.35 7.90
C GLY A 446 4.18 2.05 9.26
N ALA A 447 4.85 3.20 9.30
CA ALA A 447 5.12 3.95 10.53
C ALA A 447 3.88 4.61 11.19
N SER A 448 2.66 4.23 10.78
CA SER A 448 1.38 4.78 11.28
C SER A 448 1.11 4.48 12.75
N HIS A 449 1.74 3.43 13.30
CA HIS A 449 1.58 3.05 14.71
C HIS A 449 2.31 4.01 15.66
N ILE A 450 3.31 4.74 15.16
CA ILE A 450 4.07 5.70 15.96
C ILE A 450 3.40 7.07 15.89
N LEU A 451 2.69 7.43 16.96
CA LEU A 451 1.84 8.63 17.01
C LEU A 451 2.59 9.95 16.70
N PRO A 452 3.81 10.21 17.21
CA PRO A 452 4.55 11.42 16.83
C PRO A 452 4.83 11.48 15.33
N ILE A 453 5.30 10.39 14.71
CA ILE A 453 5.57 10.34 13.25
C ILE A 453 4.27 10.58 12.49
N TYR A 454 3.20 9.90 12.89
CA TYR A 454 1.88 10.08 12.30
C TYR A 454 1.44 11.55 12.29
N MET A 455 1.54 12.25 13.43
CA MET A 455 1.16 13.66 13.53
C MET A 455 2.02 14.59 12.67
N HIS A 456 3.32 14.30 12.50
CA HIS A 456 4.19 15.06 11.61
C HIS A 456 3.81 14.88 10.14
N ILE A 457 3.51 13.65 9.73
CA ILE A 457 3.02 13.36 8.38
C ILE A 457 1.71 14.09 8.10
N LYS A 458 0.83 14.26 9.10
CA LYS A 458 -0.36 15.10 8.95
C LYS A 458 -0.01 16.56 8.66
N VAL A 459 0.95 17.16 9.37
CA VAL A 459 1.43 18.51 9.04
C VAL A 459 1.93 18.60 7.61
N LEU A 460 2.62 17.58 7.09
CA LEU A 460 3.08 17.59 5.70
C LEU A 460 1.91 17.56 4.70
N ILE A 461 0.90 16.71 4.93
CA ILE A 461 -0.32 16.65 4.10
C ILE A 461 -1.07 17.98 4.15
N SER A 462 -1.27 18.55 5.34
CA SER A 462 -1.85 19.88 5.52
C SER A 462 -0.99 20.96 4.85
N GLY A 463 0.33 20.79 4.83
CA GLY A 463 1.27 21.65 4.09
C GLY A 463 0.96 21.72 2.60
N PHE A 464 0.62 20.61 1.95
CA PHE A 464 0.17 20.61 0.54
C PHE A 464 -1.12 21.40 0.34
N LEU A 465 -2.10 21.22 1.23
CA LEU A 465 -3.38 21.95 1.18
C LEU A 465 -3.16 23.44 1.42
N PHE A 466 -2.33 23.82 2.39
CA PHE A 466 -1.95 25.20 2.68
C PHE A 466 -1.30 25.87 1.47
N LEU A 467 -0.33 25.20 0.83
CA LEU A 467 0.33 25.70 -0.39
C LEU A 467 -0.64 25.82 -1.56
N SER A 468 -1.61 24.91 -1.68
CA SER A 468 -2.68 25.00 -2.68
C SER A 468 -3.52 26.26 -2.47
N GLY A 469 -3.98 26.49 -1.22
CA GLY A 469 -4.71 27.70 -0.85
C GLY A 469 -3.90 28.98 -1.13
N TYR A 470 -2.62 29.00 -0.77
CA TYR A 470 -1.72 30.11 -1.05
C TYR A 470 -1.59 30.38 -2.55
N ALA A 471 -1.16 29.39 -3.33
CA ALA A 471 -0.84 29.56 -4.74
C ALA A 471 -2.05 29.98 -5.59
N HIS A 472 -3.21 29.37 -5.33
CA HIS A 472 -4.41 29.67 -6.08
C HIS A 472 -5.02 31.02 -5.70
N PHE A 473 -4.98 31.41 -4.42
CA PHE A 473 -5.39 32.74 -3.98
C PHE A 473 -4.48 33.83 -4.56
N THR A 474 -3.15 33.66 -4.48
CA THR A 474 -2.19 34.63 -5.05
C THR A 474 -2.39 34.81 -6.54
N TYR A 475 -2.59 33.74 -7.30
CA TYR A 475 -2.90 33.86 -8.73
C TYR A 475 -4.21 34.62 -8.95
N TRP A 476 -5.26 34.30 -8.18
CA TRP A 476 -6.55 34.97 -8.31
C TRP A 476 -6.42 36.48 -8.04
N TRP A 477 -5.74 36.81 -6.95
CA TRP A 477 -5.45 38.18 -6.53
C TRP A 477 -4.76 38.99 -7.63
N GLN A 478 -3.76 38.39 -8.30
CA GLN A 478 -2.97 39.05 -9.33
C GLN A 478 -3.66 39.13 -10.69
N THR A 479 -4.34 38.07 -11.13
CA THR A 479 -4.86 37.98 -12.51
C THR A 479 -6.34 38.32 -12.65
N GLY A 480 -7.13 38.17 -11.57
CA GLY A 480 -8.59 38.29 -11.63
C GLY A 480 -9.30 37.28 -12.53
N ASN A 481 -8.59 36.26 -13.04
CA ASN A 481 -9.16 35.32 -14.01
C ASN A 481 -10.03 34.26 -13.33
N ALA A 482 -11.34 34.50 -13.39
CA ALA A 482 -12.43 33.63 -12.94
C ALA A 482 -12.97 32.69 -14.03
N GLY A 483 -12.18 32.39 -15.07
CA GLY A 483 -12.63 31.60 -16.21
C GLY A 483 -12.86 30.13 -15.86
N LEU A 484 -14.00 29.59 -16.31
CA LEU A 484 -14.35 28.17 -16.16
C LEU A 484 -13.28 27.22 -16.74
N VAL A 485 -12.67 27.60 -17.87
CA VAL A 485 -11.61 26.79 -18.53
C VAL A 485 -10.43 26.54 -17.58
N ARG A 486 -10.05 27.52 -16.76
CA ARG A 486 -8.96 27.36 -15.79
C ARG A 486 -9.35 26.38 -14.68
N PHE A 487 -10.58 26.49 -14.17
CA PHE A 487 -11.11 25.54 -13.20
C PHE A 487 -11.04 24.11 -13.74
N LEU A 488 -11.53 23.90 -14.97
CA LEU A 488 -11.51 22.61 -15.63
C LEU A 488 -10.09 22.09 -15.90
N ASN A 489 -9.16 22.97 -16.25
CA ASN A 489 -7.76 22.61 -16.48
C ASN A 489 -7.08 22.09 -15.20
N VAL A 490 -7.28 22.79 -14.07
CA VAL A 490 -6.76 22.38 -12.77
C VAL A 490 -7.41 21.08 -12.30
N MET A 491 -8.73 20.97 -12.43
CA MET A 491 -9.48 19.77 -12.08
C MET A 491 -9.05 18.56 -12.90
N PHE A 492 -8.87 18.70 -14.22
CA PHE A 492 -8.39 17.61 -15.06
C PHE A 492 -6.98 17.17 -14.64
N ARG A 493 -6.05 18.10 -14.44
CA ARG A 493 -4.67 17.78 -14.04
C ARG A 493 -4.60 17.03 -12.71
N MET A 494 -5.46 17.38 -11.74
CA MET A 494 -5.50 16.71 -10.45
C MET A 494 -6.18 15.33 -10.51
N ASN A 495 -7.23 15.19 -11.30
CA ASN A 495 -8.13 14.03 -11.23
C ASN A 495 -7.90 12.97 -12.31
N PHE A 496 -7.23 13.31 -13.41
CA PHE A 496 -7.10 12.43 -14.57
C PHE A 496 -6.58 11.03 -14.19
N LEU A 497 -5.47 10.95 -13.46
CA LEU A 497 -4.89 9.67 -13.06
C LEU A 497 -5.82 8.91 -12.10
N THR A 498 -6.37 9.59 -11.09
CA THR A 498 -7.26 8.97 -10.09
C THR A 498 -8.50 8.37 -10.72
N VAL A 499 -9.15 9.07 -11.66
CA VAL A 499 -10.32 8.56 -12.37
C VAL A 499 -9.99 7.29 -13.15
N ILE A 500 -8.87 7.28 -13.89
CA ILE A 500 -8.45 6.11 -14.66
C ILE A 500 -8.11 4.95 -13.71
N LEU A 501 -7.47 5.22 -12.58
CA LEU A 501 -7.18 4.21 -11.56
C LEU A 501 -8.47 3.61 -10.98
N CYS A 502 -9.47 4.43 -10.65
CA CYS A 502 -10.77 3.92 -10.18
C CYS A 502 -11.42 2.96 -11.17
N LEU A 503 -11.40 3.28 -12.46
CA LEU A 503 -11.95 2.43 -13.52
C LEU A 503 -11.15 1.14 -13.73
N CYS A 504 -9.81 1.22 -13.70
CA CYS A 504 -8.93 0.07 -13.93
C CYS A 504 -8.83 -0.86 -12.71
N MET A 505 -8.89 -0.33 -11.49
CA MET A 505 -8.69 -1.08 -10.24
C MET A 505 -9.98 -1.48 -9.55
N ASN A 506 -11.13 -0.95 -9.97
CA ASN A 506 -12.42 -1.13 -9.31
C ASN A 506 -12.36 -0.73 -7.82
N ARG A 507 -11.91 0.51 -7.57
CA ARG A 507 -11.84 1.10 -6.23
C ARG A 507 -12.54 2.45 -6.21
N PRO A 508 -13.26 2.78 -5.13
CA PRO A 508 -14.01 4.03 -5.03
C PRO A 508 -13.08 5.23 -5.07
N TYR A 509 -13.58 6.37 -5.54
CA TYR A 509 -12.79 7.60 -5.67
C TYR A 509 -12.12 8.04 -4.36
N GLN A 510 -12.77 7.76 -3.23
CA GLN A 510 -12.28 8.05 -1.88
C GLN A 510 -11.05 7.26 -1.45
N PHE A 511 -10.83 6.09 -2.05
CA PHE A 511 -9.65 5.27 -1.77
C PHE A 511 -8.34 6.07 -1.95
N TYR A 512 -8.34 6.96 -2.95
CA TYR A 512 -7.26 7.91 -3.24
C TYR A 512 -7.47 9.26 -2.55
N PHE A 513 -7.86 9.24 -1.26
CA PHE A 513 -8.40 10.36 -0.45
C PHE A 513 -7.77 11.75 -0.66
N PHE A 514 -6.47 11.84 -0.96
CA PHE A 514 -5.76 13.11 -1.14
C PHE A 514 -6.30 13.93 -2.33
N VAL A 515 -6.63 13.27 -3.44
CA VAL A 515 -7.12 13.94 -4.66
C VAL A 515 -8.57 14.41 -4.54
N PRO A 516 -9.53 13.61 -4.03
CA PRO A 516 -10.85 14.06 -3.63
C PRO A 516 -10.80 15.28 -2.71
N LEU A 517 -9.94 15.25 -1.70
CA LEU A 517 -9.79 16.34 -0.73
C LEU A 517 -9.28 17.63 -1.39
N LEU A 518 -8.22 17.55 -2.20
CA LEU A 518 -7.70 18.70 -2.95
C LEU A 518 -8.75 19.29 -3.89
N SER A 519 -9.43 18.43 -4.64
CA SER A 519 -10.46 18.83 -5.62
C SER A 519 -11.66 19.50 -4.96
N PHE A 520 -12.11 18.95 -3.83
CA PHE A 520 -13.19 19.50 -3.04
C PHE A 520 -12.86 20.91 -2.53
N TRP A 521 -11.72 21.08 -1.87
CA TRP A 521 -11.36 22.38 -1.33
C TRP A 521 -11.01 23.41 -2.39
N TYR A 522 -10.39 22.99 -3.50
CA TYR A 522 -10.18 23.85 -4.66
C TYR A 522 -11.52 24.35 -5.22
N SER A 523 -12.53 23.49 -5.28
CA SER A 523 -13.88 23.85 -5.74
C SER A 523 -14.57 24.84 -4.79
N ILE A 524 -14.49 24.63 -3.47
CA ILE A 524 -15.03 25.58 -2.47
C ILE A 524 -14.33 26.94 -2.59
N MET A 525 -13.01 26.95 -2.65
CA MET A 525 -12.25 28.19 -2.81
C MET A 525 -12.60 28.90 -4.12
N TYR A 526 -12.67 28.17 -5.24
CA TYR A 526 -13.07 28.74 -6.52
C TYR A 526 -14.47 29.35 -6.46
N LEU A 527 -15.45 28.64 -5.88
CA LEU A 527 -16.81 29.13 -5.69
C LEU A 527 -16.80 30.43 -4.86
N MET A 528 -16.18 30.41 -3.69
CA MET A 528 -16.10 31.55 -2.77
C MET A 528 -15.45 32.78 -3.43
N LEU A 529 -14.35 32.60 -4.16
CA LEU A 529 -13.64 33.69 -4.83
C LEU A 529 -14.41 34.21 -6.05
N SER A 530 -15.12 33.33 -6.77
CA SER A 530 -15.90 33.68 -7.96
C SER A 530 -17.18 34.48 -7.68
N LEU A 531 -17.79 34.27 -6.50
CA LEU A 531 -18.98 35.00 -6.06
C LEU A 531 -18.70 36.51 -5.97
N PRO A 532 -19.60 37.39 -6.43
CA PRO A 532 -19.44 38.84 -6.25
C PRO A 532 -19.37 39.23 -4.76
N PRO A 533 -18.59 40.27 -4.37
CA PRO A 533 -17.70 41.07 -5.21
C PRO A 533 -16.41 40.32 -5.58
N ARG A 534 -15.95 40.49 -6.82
CA ARG A 534 -14.67 39.93 -7.31
C ARG A 534 -13.55 40.88 -6.95
N ILE A 535 -12.68 40.46 -6.03
CA ILE A 535 -11.62 41.29 -5.47
C ILE A 535 -10.29 40.89 -6.10
N THR A 536 -9.55 41.88 -6.57
CA THR A 536 -8.21 41.74 -7.18
C THR A 536 -7.30 42.83 -6.65
N ALA A 537 -5.99 42.68 -6.83
CA ALA A 537 -5.01 43.69 -6.44
C ALA A 537 -5.38 45.08 -6.98
N GLN A 538 -5.67 45.17 -8.28
CA GLN A 538 -6.08 46.42 -8.94
C GLN A 538 -7.40 46.99 -8.38
N SER A 539 -8.36 46.12 -8.04
CA SER A 539 -9.64 46.58 -7.48
C SER A 539 -9.46 47.16 -6.07
N THR A 540 -8.57 46.56 -5.26
CA THR A 540 -8.22 47.07 -3.92
C THR A 540 -7.35 48.32 -3.93
N GLU A 541 -6.69 48.62 -5.06
CA GLU A 541 -6.03 49.91 -5.27
C GLU A 541 -7.06 51.01 -5.51
N ALA A 542 -8.08 50.73 -6.31
CA ALA A 542 -9.17 51.67 -6.57
C ALA A 542 -10.03 51.93 -5.33
N ASN A 543 -10.33 50.91 -4.53
CA ASN A 543 -11.20 51.01 -3.35
C ASN A 543 -10.65 50.23 -2.14
N PRO A 544 -10.07 50.92 -1.13
CA PRO A 544 -9.54 50.27 0.08
C PRO A 544 -10.58 49.50 0.90
N TYR A 545 -11.86 49.89 0.86
CA TYR A 545 -12.95 49.16 1.54
C TYR A 545 -13.07 47.70 1.08
N GLN A 546 -12.51 47.34 -0.08
CA GLN A 546 -12.51 45.97 -0.55
C GLN A 546 -11.70 44.99 0.30
N TYR A 547 -10.75 45.47 1.12
CA TYR A 547 -10.09 44.63 2.12
C TYR A 547 -11.09 44.06 3.13
N LEU A 548 -12.11 44.84 3.51
CA LEU A 548 -13.18 44.36 4.40
C LEU A 548 -13.96 43.22 3.74
N TYR A 549 -14.25 43.30 2.44
CA TYR A 549 -14.92 42.22 1.72
C TYR A 549 -14.08 40.94 1.65
N VAL A 550 -12.73 41.02 1.59
CA VAL A 550 -11.85 39.84 1.69
C VAL A 550 -11.99 39.19 3.06
N VAL A 551 -11.96 39.98 4.13
CA VAL A 551 -12.13 39.49 5.51
C VAL A 551 -13.51 38.85 5.69
N ILE A 552 -14.57 39.50 5.22
CA ILE A 552 -15.94 38.96 5.24
C ILE A 552 -15.97 37.61 4.54
N LYS A 553 -15.40 37.50 3.33
CA LYS A 553 -15.35 36.23 2.60
C LYS A 553 -14.64 35.13 3.41
N PHE A 554 -13.50 35.41 4.05
CA PHE A 554 -12.81 34.43 4.89
C PHE A 554 -13.61 34.03 6.12
N VAL A 555 -14.23 34.99 6.82
CA VAL A 555 -15.10 34.72 7.97
C VAL A 555 -16.31 33.89 7.55
N THR A 556 -16.93 34.18 6.41
CA THR A 556 -18.01 33.38 5.85
C THR A 556 -17.54 31.96 5.56
N MET A 557 -16.37 31.78 4.92
CA MET A 557 -15.83 30.45 4.65
C MET A 557 -15.58 29.65 5.94
N LEU A 558 -14.90 30.25 6.93
CA LEU A 558 -14.68 29.61 8.23
C LEU A 558 -16.00 29.26 8.92
N ALA A 559 -16.96 30.18 8.95
CA ALA A 559 -18.28 29.93 9.54
C ALA A 559 -19.01 28.79 8.84
N THR A 560 -19.03 28.75 7.49
CA THR A 560 -19.66 27.64 6.76
C THR A 560 -19.01 26.29 7.05
N VAL A 561 -17.68 26.24 7.13
CA VAL A 561 -16.95 25.02 7.49
C VAL A 561 -17.26 24.60 8.93
N THR A 562 -17.28 25.54 9.88
CA THR A 562 -17.60 25.24 11.27
C THR A 562 -19.04 24.74 11.42
N VAL A 563 -20.01 25.31 10.70
CA VAL A 563 -21.40 24.84 10.73
C VAL A 563 -21.52 23.41 10.17
N LEU A 564 -20.83 23.10 9.06
CA LEU A 564 -20.77 21.75 8.52
C LEU A 564 -20.12 20.77 9.49
N TYR A 565 -19.08 21.20 10.21
CA TYR A 565 -18.39 20.39 11.21
C TYR A 565 -19.26 20.10 12.45
N MET A 566 -19.96 21.11 12.96
CA MET A 566 -20.78 20.96 14.17
C MET A 566 -22.05 20.12 13.92
N SER A 567 -22.47 19.95 12.67
CA SER A 567 -23.65 19.18 12.30
C SER A 567 -23.29 17.98 11.42
N GLU A 568 -22.91 16.88 12.05
CA GLU A 568 -22.63 15.60 11.39
C GLU A 568 -23.83 15.14 10.54
N VAL A 569 -25.05 15.22 11.07
CA VAL A 569 -26.29 14.88 10.34
C VAL A 569 -26.45 15.72 9.06
N PHE A 570 -26.10 17.01 9.09
CA PHE A 570 -26.19 17.88 7.92
C PHE A 570 -25.13 17.51 6.88
N PHE A 571 -23.90 17.20 7.33
CA PHE A 571 -22.84 16.69 6.46
C PHE A 571 -23.26 15.39 5.77
N GLU A 572 -23.74 14.41 6.53
CA GLU A 572 -24.23 13.14 5.99
C GLU A 572 -25.32 13.35 4.94
N ARG A 573 -26.31 14.20 5.21
CA ARG A 573 -27.38 14.49 4.23
C ARG A 573 -26.86 15.10 2.93
N ILE A 574 -25.85 15.99 2.99
CA ILE A 574 -25.29 16.59 1.77
C ILE A 574 -24.56 15.54 0.93
N PHE A 575 -23.74 14.70 1.55
CA PHE A 575 -22.85 13.79 0.82
C PHE A 575 -23.50 12.45 0.47
N VAL A 576 -24.56 12.04 1.19
CA VAL A 576 -25.36 10.85 0.86
C VAL A 576 -26.43 11.15 -0.20
N THR A 577 -26.71 12.43 -0.52
CA THR A 577 -27.59 12.79 -1.63
C THR A 577 -26.87 12.75 -2.98
N ARG A 578 -27.57 12.33 -4.03
CA ARG A 578 -27.02 12.33 -5.40
C ARG A 578 -26.88 13.78 -5.91
N PRO A 579 -25.78 14.12 -6.61
CA PRO A 579 -24.76 13.23 -7.17
C PRO A 579 -23.56 12.96 -6.24
N TRP A 580 -23.51 13.51 -5.03
CA TRP A 580 -22.34 13.42 -4.16
C TRP A 580 -22.10 12.01 -3.63
N LYS A 581 -23.17 11.24 -3.42
CA LYS A 581 -23.11 9.82 -3.02
C LYS A 581 -22.16 9.02 -3.90
N ALA A 582 -22.23 9.27 -5.20
CA ALA A 582 -21.43 8.64 -6.24
C ALA A 582 -19.91 8.82 -6.06
N LEU A 583 -19.50 9.96 -5.50
CA LEU A 583 -18.10 10.36 -5.41
C LEU A 583 -17.53 10.13 -4.01
N PHE A 584 -18.38 10.28 -2.99
CA PHE A 584 -17.96 10.44 -1.61
C PHE A 584 -18.57 9.43 -0.63
N VAL A 585 -19.25 8.40 -1.12
CA VAL A 585 -19.76 7.31 -0.28
C VAL A 585 -19.19 5.99 -0.79
N THR A 586 -18.78 5.12 0.13
CA THR A 586 -18.25 3.79 -0.20
C THR A 586 -19.37 2.86 -0.66
N THR A 587 -19.01 1.70 -1.23
CA THR A 587 -19.99 0.69 -1.69
C THR A 587 -20.89 0.17 -0.57
N ASP A 588 -20.43 0.25 0.68
CA ASP A 588 -21.17 -0.18 1.87
C ASP A 588 -22.04 0.95 2.47
N ASP A 589 -22.24 2.04 1.73
CA ASP A 589 -22.93 3.26 2.17
C ASP A 589 -22.29 3.96 3.39
N ASP A 590 -21.01 3.68 3.67
CA ASP A 590 -20.24 4.31 4.74
C ASP A 590 -19.56 5.61 4.28
N ILE A 591 -19.77 6.69 5.05
CA ILE A 591 -19.21 8.04 4.87
C ILE A 591 -18.14 8.38 5.92
N HIS A 592 -17.95 7.55 6.94
CA HIS A 592 -17.06 7.83 8.07
C HIS A 592 -15.63 8.15 7.61
N GLU A 593 -15.12 7.44 6.59
CA GLU A 593 -13.80 7.74 6.04
C GLU A 593 -13.71 9.15 5.45
N TRP A 594 -14.74 9.58 4.70
CA TRP A 594 -14.78 10.91 4.11
C TRP A 594 -14.81 11.99 5.19
N TRP A 595 -15.74 11.84 6.12
CA TRP A 595 -15.94 12.75 7.23
C TRP A 595 -14.66 12.89 8.04
N TYR A 596 -14.02 11.77 8.36
CA TYR A 596 -12.76 11.71 9.07
C TYR A 596 -11.64 12.49 8.36
N ARG A 597 -11.47 12.30 7.04
CA ARG A 597 -10.43 13.00 6.26
C ARG A 597 -10.74 14.48 6.11
N TRP A 598 -12.00 14.83 5.87
CA TRP A 598 -12.45 16.21 5.76
C TRP A 598 -12.29 16.98 7.07
N LYS A 599 -12.69 16.36 8.18
CA LYS A 599 -12.62 16.90 9.55
C LYS A 599 -11.20 17.32 9.91
N LEU A 600 -10.20 16.52 9.55
CA LEU A 600 -8.79 16.74 9.93
C LEU A 600 -8.18 18.01 9.30
N ASP A 601 -8.55 18.35 8.07
CA ASP A 601 -7.94 19.43 7.29
C ASP A 601 -8.88 20.62 7.04
N ARG A 602 -9.96 20.70 7.81
CA ARG A 602 -11.10 21.62 7.61
C ARG A 602 -10.73 23.10 7.45
N TYR A 603 -9.71 23.59 8.15
CA TYR A 603 -9.31 25.01 8.12
C TYR A 603 -8.06 25.29 7.29
N THR A 604 -7.33 24.24 6.88
CA THR A 604 -5.97 24.35 6.35
C THR A 604 -5.86 25.22 5.10
N ILE A 605 -6.78 25.06 4.14
CA ILE A 605 -6.78 25.88 2.92
C ILE A 605 -7.12 27.33 3.20
N THR A 606 -8.03 27.59 4.12
CA THR A 606 -8.35 28.95 4.56
C THR A 606 -7.15 29.62 5.23
N TYR A 607 -6.38 28.89 6.04
CA TYR A 607 -5.12 29.39 6.59
C TYR A 607 -4.11 29.77 5.49
N GLY A 608 -4.00 28.95 4.43
CA GLY A 608 -3.16 29.27 3.27
C GLY A 608 -3.58 30.55 2.54
N MET A 609 -4.89 30.76 2.37
CA MET A 609 -5.43 31.99 1.76
C MET A 609 -5.24 33.22 2.65
N ILE A 610 -5.48 33.08 3.96
CA ILE A 610 -5.26 34.16 4.94
C ILE A 610 -3.78 34.56 4.94
N PHE A 611 -2.87 33.58 4.97
CA PHE A 611 -1.44 33.84 4.89
C PHE A 611 -1.07 34.57 3.58
N ALA A 612 -1.61 34.13 2.44
CA ALA A 612 -1.41 34.81 1.17
C ALA A 612 -1.90 36.26 1.18
N ALA A 613 -3.09 36.51 1.73
CA ALA A 613 -3.66 37.85 1.84
C ALA A 613 -2.82 38.75 2.76
N ILE A 614 -2.44 38.26 3.94
CA ILE A 614 -1.57 38.98 4.89
C ILE A 614 -0.24 39.31 4.20
N PHE A 615 0.38 38.34 3.54
CA PHE A 615 1.66 38.52 2.86
C PHE A 615 1.59 39.61 1.78
N GLN A 616 0.59 39.56 0.90
CA GLN A 616 0.39 40.57 -0.15
C GLN A 616 0.11 41.97 0.43
N ILE A 617 -0.64 42.05 1.53
CA ILE A 617 -0.87 43.31 2.25
C ILE A 617 0.42 43.84 2.88
N SER A 618 1.22 42.98 3.49
CA SER A 618 2.51 43.34 4.09
C SER A 618 3.53 43.82 3.04
N GLN A 619 3.51 43.25 1.84
CA GLN A 619 4.30 43.76 0.71
C GLN A 619 3.86 45.18 0.31
N ARG A 620 2.55 45.44 0.26
CA ARG A 620 2.01 46.77 -0.07
C ARG A 620 2.41 47.85 0.94
N PHE A 621 2.41 47.53 2.24
CA PHE A 621 2.83 48.46 3.29
C PHE A 621 4.35 48.49 3.52
N ALA A 622 5.15 47.90 2.61
CA ALA A 622 6.61 47.83 2.69
C ALA A 622 7.15 47.24 4.01
N VAL A 623 6.36 46.40 4.68
CA VAL A 623 6.79 45.64 5.87
C VAL A 623 7.67 44.47 5.44
N VAL A 624 7.38 43.91 4.26
CA VAL A 624 8.09 42.79 3.63
C VAL A 624 8.79 43.31 2.37
N ASP A 625 10.10 43.10 2.27
CA ASP A 625 10.87 43.34 1.06
C ASP A 625 11.49 42.03 0.54
N ASP A 626 10.88 41.47 -0.50
CA ASP A 626 11.34 40.25 -1.17
C ASP A 626 11.98 40.50 -2.54
N ASN A 627 12.20 41.77 -2.92
CA ASN A 627 12.84 42.10 -4.19
C ASN A 627 14.37 42.00 -4.09
N ASN A 628 14.92 42.24 -2.90
CA ASN A 628 16.35 42.27 -2.64
C ASN A 628 16.91 40.90 -2.19
N HIS A 629 18.23 40.72 -2.29
CA HIS A 629 18.95 39.56 -1.72
C HIS A 629 19.17 39.67 -0.20
N GLY A 630 18.61 40.70 0.44
CA GLY A 630 18.69 40.92 1.88
C GLY A 630 17.65 40.15 2.69
N ASN A 631 17.60 40.44 3.98
CA ASN A 631 16.59 39.87 4.88
C ASN A 631 15.19 40.35 4.49
N LEU A 632 14.20 39.47 4.68
CA LEU A 632 12.79 39.73 4.35
C LEU A 632 12.19 40.91 5.15
N PHE A 633 12.67 41.08 6.38
CA PHE A 633 12.24 42.11 7.31
C PHE A 633 13.43 42.94 7.80
N SER A 634 13.14 44.06 8.47
CA SER A 634 14.15 44.80 9.23
C SER A 634 14.84 43.89 10.25
N LYS A 635 16.12 44.16 10.57
CA LYS A 635 16.95 43.27 11.42
C LYS A 635 16.28 42.85 12.74
N ARG A 636 15.58 43.76 13.42
CA ARG A 636 14.88 43.49 14.69
C ARG A 636 13.69 42.56 14.49
N ILE A 637 12.86 42.83 13.49
CA ILE A 637 11.67 42.01 13.15
C ILE A 637 12.10 40.63 12.64
N SER A 638 13.17 40.58 11.86
CA SER A 638 13.77 39.33 11.37
C SER A 638 14.18 38.42 12.53
N LEU A 639 14.85 38.96 13.56
CA LEU A 639 15.28 38.18 14.72
C LEU A 639 14.09 37.70 15.56
N THR A 640 13.14 38.58 15.87
CA THR A 640 11.95 38.21 16.66
C THR A 640 11.06 37.20 15.91
N SER A 641 10.89 37.37 14.60
CA SER A 641 10.16 36.44 13.74
C SER A 641 10.85 35.07 13.66
N THR A 642 12.18 35.04 13.60
CA THR A 642 12.96 33.78 13.62
C THR A 642 12.77 33.04 14.95
N LEU A 643 12.90 33.74 16.08
CA LEU A 643 12.69 33.17 17.41
C LEU A 643 11.25 32.66 17.57
N ALA A 644 10.26 33.43 17.15
CA ALA A 644 8.85 33.02 17.20
C ALA A 644 8.59 31.78 16.33
N ALA A 645 9.19 31.70 15.14
CA ALA A 645 9.05 30.55 14.25
C ALA A 645 9.70 29.28 14.82
N ILE A 646 10.90 29.38 15.39
CA ILE A 646 11.58 28.25 16.06
C ILE A 646 10.77 27.79 17.27
N THR A 647 10.31 28.72 18.12
CA THR A 647 9.47 28.40 19.27
C THR A 647 8.16 27.75 18.83
N GLY A 648 7.50 28.26 17.79
CA GLY A 648 6.26 27.67 17.27
C GLY A 648 6.43 26.23 16.78
N ILE A 649 7.48 25.95 16.00
CA ILE A 649 7.80 24.58 15.55
C ILE A 649 8.16 23.70 16.76
N GLY A 650 8.98 24.21 17.68
CA GLY A 650 9.39 23.50 18.89
C GLY A 650 8.20 23.13 19.78
N CYS A 651 7.27 24.06 20.01
CA CYS A 651 6.04 23.83 20.78
C CYS A 651 5.13 22.80 20.12
N TYR A 652 4.99 22.82 18.79
CA TYR A 652 4.22 21.80 18.08
C TYR A 652 4.89 20.42 18.20
N MET A 653 6.21 20.36 17.99
CA MET A 653 7.00 19.13 18.11
C MET A 653 6.87 18.52 19.51
N THR A 654 7.10 19.31 20.56
CA THR A 654 6.95 18.83 21.95
C THR A 654 5.52 18.37 22.24
N TRP A 655 4.51 19.12 21.80
CA TRP A 655 3.11 18.72 21.94
C TRP A 655 2.82 17.35 21.30
N THR A 656 3.36 17.04 20.12
CA THR A 656 3.15 15.73 19.49
C THR A 656 3.74 14.55 20.28
N PHE A 657 4.84 14.75 21.02
CA PHE A 657 5.41 13.72 21.89
C PHE A 657 4.61 13.51 23.17
N PHE A 658 3.97 14.56 23.69
CA PHE A 658 3.13 14.47 24.89
C PHE A 658 1.70 14.00 24.58
N CYS A 659 1.33 13.90 23.30
CA CYS A 659 0.00 13.48 22.92
C CYS A 659 -0.17 11.97 23.14
N ARG A 660 -1.17 11.57 23.94
CA ARG A 660 -1.40 10.17 24.33
C ARG A 660 -2.42 9.45 23.46
N ASN A 661 -3.46 10.16 23.01
CA ASN A 661 -4.59 9.58 22.29
C ASN A 661 -4.73 10.20 20.91
N ARG A 662 -4.78 9.35 19.88
CA ARG A 662 -4.83 9.77 18.47
C ARG A 662 -6.01 10.71 18.17
N GLN A 663 -7.19 10.44 18.71
CA GLN A 663 -8.40 11.23 18.44
C GLN A 663 -8.25 12.67 18.96
N ASP A 664 -7.74 12.82 20.18
CA ASP A 664 -7.53 14.14 20.81
C ASP A 664 -6.45 14.94 20.07
N CYS A 665 -5.38 14.28 19.62
CA CYS A 665 -4.35 14.93 18.81
C CYS A 665 -4.91 15.47 17.50
N GLU A 666 -5.72 14.67 16.80
CA GLU A 666 -6.30 15.03 15.51
C GLU A 666 -7.28 16.21 15.62
N GLU A 667 -8.03 16.28 16.71
CA GLU A 667 -8.92 17.41 16.97
C GLU A 667 -8.15 18.72 17.15
N VAL A 668 -7.13 18.72 18.01
CA VAL A 668 -6.29 19.90 18.27
C VAL A 668 -5.49 20.29 17.03
N HIS A 669 -4.96 19.32 16.30
CA HIS A 669 -4.16 19.52 15.08
C HIS A 669 -4.85 20.44 14.08
N SER A 670 -6.15 20.22 13.84
CA SER A 670 -6.96 21.00 12.90
C SER A 670 -6.92 22.52 13.17
N TYR A 671 -6.74 22.93 14.44
CA TYR A 671 -6.66 24.33 14.85
C TYR A 671 -5.24 24.91 14.87
N VAL A 672 -4.24 24.09 15.19
CA VAL A 672 -2.85 24.56 15.43
C VAL A 672 -1.90 24.28 14.28
N VAL A 673 -2.30 23.52 13.26
CA VAL A 673 -1.44 23.09 12.14
C VAL A 673 -0.80 24.23 11.35
N PHE A 674 -1.43 25.42 11.33
CA PHE A 674 -0.85 26.58 10.65
C PHE A 674 0.45 27.07 11.31
N ILE A 675 0.65 26.82 12.61
CA ILE A 675 1.82 27.27 13.38
C ILE A 675 3.12 26.66 12.82
N PRO A 676 3.30 25.33 12.74
CA PRO A 676 4.51 24.75 12.18
C PRO A 676 4.67 25.05 10.68
N ILE A 677 3.59 25.15 9.90
CA ILE A 677 3.66 25.47 8.46
C ILE A 677 4.17 26.90 8.23
N VAL A 678 3.56 27.88 8.89
CA VAL A 678 3.98 29.30 8.80
C VAL A 678 5.38 29.46 9.38
N GLY A 679 5.68 28.81 10.50
CA GLY A 679 7.02 28.79 11.09
C GLY A 679 8.08 28.30 10.10
N TYR A 680 7.84 27.18 9.42
CA TYR A 680 8.76 26.66 8.41
C TYR A 680 8.93 27.62 7.23
N ILE A 681 7.83 28.15 6.70
CA ILE A 681 7.87 29.10 5.58
C ILE A 681 8.67 30.36 5.95
N LEU A 682 8.49 30.89 7.16
CA LEU A 682 9.24 32.04 7.66
C LEU A 682 10.74 31.72 7.75
N LEU A 683 11.12 30.63 8.43
CA LEU A 683 12.54 30.26 8.56
C LEU A 683 13.22 30.06 7.20
N ARG A 684 12.49 29.47 6.24
CA ARG A 684 13.00 29.23 4.88
C ARG A 684 13.20 30.53 4.07
N ASN A 685 12.49 31.61 4.39
CA ASN A 685 12.43 32.83 3.56
C ASN A 685 12.98 34.11 4.22
N ILE A 686 13.22 34.10 5.54
CA ILE A 686 13.73 35.27 6.27
C ILE A 686 15.10 35.71 5.74
N SER A 687 16.03 34.77 5.56
CA SER A 687 17.35 35.05 4.98
C SER A 687 17.28 35.05 3.45
N GLY A 688 17.84 36.08 2.82
CA GLY A 688 17.93 36.15 1.36
C GLY A 688 18.71 35.00 0.74
N ILE A 689 19.77 34.51 1.41
CA ILE A 689 20.58 33.36 0.97
C ILE A 689 19.74 32.09 0.86
N LEU A 690 18.91 31.84 1.88
CA LEU A 690 18.00 30.70 1.87
C LEU A 690 16.94 30.92 0.79
N ARG A 691 16.34 32.10 0.71
CA ARG A 691 15.27 32.40 -0.26
C ARG A 691 15.71 32.22 -1.71
N THR A 692 16.95 32.51 -2.05
CA THR A 692 17.49 32.39 -3.42
C THR A 692 18.24 31.09 -3.68
N ARG A 693 18.18 30.10 -2.79
CA ARG A 693 18.73 28.76 -3.03
C ARG A 693 17.65 27.73 -2.94
N TYR A 694 17.73 26.69 -3.75
CA TYR A 694 16.77 25.58 -3.72
C TYR A 694 17.44 24.27 -4.14
N SER A 695 16.94 23.15 -3.62
CA SER A 695 17.37 21.84 -4.06
C SER A 695 16.72 21.46 -5.39
N THR A 696 17.51 21.29 -6.45
CA THR A 696 17.01 20.86 -7.76
C THR A 696 16.49 19.42 -7.72
N PHE A 697 17.11 18.59 -6.89
CA PHE A 697 16.66 17.22 -6.61
C PHE A 697 15.23 17.22 -6.06
N PHE A 698 14.96 17.95 -4.96
CA PHE A 698 13.61 18.01 -4.42
C PHE A 698 12.62 18.70 -5.36
N ALA A 699 13.02 19.79 -6.02
CA ALA A 699 12.15 20.47 -6.98
C ALA A 699 11.73 19.55 -8.15
N TRP A 700 12.60 18.64 -8.58
CA TRP A 700 12.26 17.65 -9.59
C TRP A 700 11.16 16.68 -9.12
N PHE A 701 11.27 16.13 -7.92
CA PHE A 701 10.23 15.29 -7.30
C PHE A 701 8.92 16.07 -7.06
N GLY A 702 9.02 17.35 -6.70
CA GLY A 702 7.87 18.23 -6.50
C GLY A 702 7.01 18.45 -7.74
N LYS A 703 7.63 18.48 -8.93
CA LYS A 703 6.90 18.63 -10.21
C LYS A 703 5.99 17.45 -10.54
N ILE A 704 6.35 16.26 -10.06
CA ILE A 704 5.64 14.98 -10.27
C ILE A 704 5.03 14.43 -8.97
N SER A 705 4.83 15.28 -7.94
CA SER A 705 4.47 14.84 -6.60
C SER A 705 3.12 14.11 -6.54
N LEU A 706 2.15 14.54 -7.36
CA LEU A 706 0.82 13.95 -7.42
C LEU A 706 0.88 12.53 -8.00
N GLU A 707 1.60 12.37 -9.12
CA GLU A 707 1.78 11.08 -9.78
C GLU A 707 2.53 10.11 -8.86
N LEU A 708 3.56 10.57 -8.16
CA LEU A 708 4.27 9.77 -7.15
C LEU A 708 3.32 9.34 -6.02
N PHE A 709 2.50 10.25 -5.50
CA PHE A 709 1.55 9.93 -4.44
C PHE A 709 0.54 8.85 -4.85
N LEU A 710 0.06 8.87 -6.10
CA LEU A 710 -0.92 7.91 -6.58
C LEU A 710 -0.28 6.58 -6.99
N CYS A 711 0.86 6.61 -7.68
CA CYS A 711 1.53 5.40 -8.15
C CYS A 711 2.08 4.54 -6.99
N GLN A 712 2.33 5.12 -5.81
CA GLN A 712 2.80 4.36 -4.65
C GLN A 712 1.84 3.22 -4.28
N TYR A 713 0.52 3.42 -4.49
CA TYR A 713 -0.53 2.48 -4.12
C TYR A 713 -0.42 1.14 -4.85
N HIS A 714 0.18 1.11 -6.04
CA HIS A 714 0.18 -0.06 -6.92
C HIS A 714 1.59 -0.50 -7.36
N ILE A 715 2.65 0.19 -6.93
CA ILE A 715 4.04 -0.20 -7.23
C ILE A 715 4.84 -0.50 -5.96
N TRP A 716 4.83 0.41 -4.98
CA TRP A 716 5.49 0.16 -3.69
C TRP A 716 4.58 -0.62 -2.77
N LEU A 717 3.33 -0.18 -2.69
CA LEU A 717 2.29 -0.82 -1.91
C LEU A 717 1.50 -1.81 -2.76
N ALA A 718 0.89 -2.77 -2.09
CA ALA A 718 -0.01 -3.75 -2.69
C ALA A 718 -1.13 -4.11 -1.70
N ALA A 719 -2.16 -4.80 -2.20
CA ALA A 719 -3.35 -5.21 -1.46
C ALA A 719 -3.95 -4.02 -0.68
N ASP A 720 -4.36 -3.01 -1.43
CA ASP A 720 -5.04 -1.81 -0.93
C ASP A 720 -4.27 -1.00 0.14
N ARG A 721 -2.93 -1.02 0.05
CA ARG A 721 -1.95 -0.42 0.98
C ARG A 721 -1.62 -1.24 2.22
N ASN A 722 -2.11 -2.46 2.37
CA ASN A 722 -1.76 -3.28 3.54
C ASN A 722 -0.37 -3.91 3.38
N GLY A 723 0.05 -4.14 2.14
CA GLY A 723 1.31 -4.79 1.78
C GLY A 723 2.37 -3.93 1.12
N VAL A 724 3.52 -4.56 0.90
CA VAL A 724 4.61 -4.09 0.05
C VAL A 724 4.82 -5.09 -1.09
N LEU A 725 5.03 -4.59 -2.31
CA LEU A 725 5.30 -5.40 -3.49
C LEU A 725 6.73 -5.97 -3.46
N VAL A 726 6.87 -7.26 -3.76
CA VAL A 726 8.15 -7.96 -3.81
C VAL A 726 8.37 -8.56 -5.20
N LEU A 727 9.27 -7.93 -5.96
CA LEU A 727 9.74 -8.44 -7.25
C LEU A 727 10.90 -9.43 -7.08
N LEU A 728 11.73 -9.25 -6.05
CA LEU A 728 12.87 -10.12 -5.75
C LEU A 728 12.80 -10.63 -4.30
N PRO A 729 12.38 -11.89 -4.07
CA PRO A 729 12.31 -12.46 -2.72
C PRO A 729 13.71 -12.61 -2.13
N GLY A 730 13.82 -12.46 -0.81
CA GLY A 730 15.08 -12.64 -0.04
C GLY A 730 16.04 -11.44 -0.03
N PHE A 731 15.88 -10.47 -0.92
CA PHE A 731 16.76 -9.28 -1.01
C PHE A 731 15.97 -7.97 -0.85
N PRO A 732 15.54 -7.62 0.38
CA PRO A 732 14.62 -6.50 0.61
C PRO A 732 15.20 -5.15 0.14
N THR A 733 16.46 -4.86 0.43
CA THR A 733 17.10 -3.58 0.05
C THR A 733 17.20 -3.42 -1.47
N LEU A 734 17.62 -4.47 -2.17
CA LEU A 734 17.69 -4.47 -3.63
C LEU A 734 16.30 -4.36 -4.26
N ASN A 735 15.30 -5.04 -3.68
CA ASN A 735 13.91 -4.91 -4.11
C ASN A 735 13.41 -3.47 -4.00
N VAL A 736 13.69 -2.77 -2.88
CA VAL A 736 13.34 -1.35 -2.72
C VAL A 736 14.02 -0.49 -3.78
N LEU A 737 15.32 -0.69 -4.05
CA LEU A 737 16.04 0.11 -5.06
C LEU A 737 15.46 -0.08 -6.47
N ILE A 738 15.20 -1.33 -6.86
CA ILE A 738 14.65 -1.68 -8.17
C ILE A 738 13.22 -1.14 -8.33
N THR A 739 12.36 -1.39 -7.35
CA THR A 739 10.97 -0.92 -7.38
C THR A 739 10.90 0.61 -7.35
N SER A 740 11.79 1.29 -6.62
CA SER A 740 11.92 2.75 -6.62
C SER A 740 12.31 3.31 -7.99
N PHE A 741 13.27 2.67 -8.67
CA PHE A 741 13.68 3.10 -10.01
C PHE A 741 12.53 2.98 -11.03
N ILE A 742 11.83 1.85 -11.03
CA ILE A 742 10.65 1.62 -11.89
C ILE A 742 9.55 2.64 -11.53
N PHE A 743 9.27 2.82 -10.25
CA PHE A 743 8.24 3.72 -9.72
C PHE A 743 8.44 5.16 -10.18
N VAL A 744 9.66 5.68 -10.05
CA VAL A 744 9.98 7.05 -10.47
C VAL A 744 9.88 7.22 -11.99
N CYS A 745 10.34 6.22 -12.77
CA CYS A 745 10.23 6.24 -14.23
C CYS A 745 8.77 6.23 -14.70
N VAL A 746 7.92 5.41 -14.08
CA VAL A 746 6.50 5.31 -14.39
C VAL A 746 5.77 6.60 -14.02
N SER A 747 6.04 7.16 -12.83
CA SER A 747 5.43 8.42 -12.38
C SER A 747 5.77 9.59 -13.32
N HIS A 748 7.03 9.67 -13.77
CA HIS A 748 7.46 10.65 -14.76
C HIS A 748 6.79 10.45 -16.13
N GLU A 749 6.55 9.20 -16.55
CA GLU A 749 5.85 8.91 -17.80
C GLU A 749 4.37 9.31 -17.74
N ILE A 750 3.68 9.03 -16.63
CA ILE A 750 2.29 9.45 -16.43
C ILE A 750 2.19 10.97 -16.42
N HIS A 751 3.10 11.68 -15.76
CA HIS A 751 3.12 13.16 -15.77
C HIS A 751 3.17 13.72 -17.20
N ARG A 752 3.97 13.09 -18.06
CA ARG A 752 4.04 13.43 -19.49
C ARG A 752 2.73 13.13 -20.20
N VAL A 753 2.14 11.95 -19.99
CA VAL A 753 0.85 11.54 -20.59
C VAL A 753 -0.26 12.53 -20.22
N THR A 754 -0.38 12.91 -18.95
CA THR A 754 -1.35 13.90 -18.48
C THR A 754 -1.17 15.24 -19.19
N SER A 755 0.08 15.69 -19.34
CA SER A 755 0.40 16.95 -20.02
C SER A 755 0.08 16.93 -21.52
N VAL A 756 0.25 15.79 -22.18
CA VAL A 756 -0.08 15.61 -23.61
C VAL A 756 -1.59 15.56 -23.83
N LEU A 757 -2.35 14.92 -22.94
CA LEU A 757 -3.80 14.75 -23.09
C LEU A 757 -4.62 15.97 -22.67
N LEU A 758 -4.11 16.78 -21.73
CA LEU A 758 -4.77 17.96 -21.18
C LEU A 758 -5.33 18.95 -22.22
N PRO A 759 -4.59 19.39 -23.27
CA PRO A 759 -5.13 20.32 -24.27
C PRO A 759 -6.24 19.71 -25.13
N TYR A 760 -6.31 18.38 -25.26
CA TYR A 760 -7.38 17.68 -25.99
C TYR A 760 -8.62 17.49 -25.13
N ALA A 761 -8.43 17.19 -23.85
CA ALA A 761 -9.52 17.01 -22.88
C ALA A 761 -10.19 18.35 -22.53
N VAL A 762 -9.37 19.38 -22.25
CA VAL A 762 -9.82 20.73 -21.90
C VAL A 762 -9.22 21.75 -22.88
N PRO A 763 -9.85 21.94 -24.05
CA PRO A 763 -9.46 22.98 -25.00
C PRO A 763 -9.59 24.38 -24.38
N ASN A 764 -8.88 25.35 -24.95
CA ASN A 764 -8.94 26.75 -24.50
C ASN A 764 -10.33 27.40 -24.68
N ASP A 765 -11.17 26.87 -25.58
CA ASP A 765 -12.55 27.31 -25.77
C ASP A 765 -13.48 26.63 -24.74
N TRP A 766 -14.18 27.45 -23.95
CA TRP A 766 -15.11 26.99 -22.92
C TRP A 766 -16.26 26.14 -23.47
N LYS A 767 -16.72 26.39 -24.70
CA LYS A 767 -17.80 25.59 -25.31
C LYS A 767 -17.34 24.17 -25.63
N LEU A 768 -16.12 24.05 -26.18
CA LEU A 768 -15.51 22.77 -26.49
C LEU A 768 -15.17 21.99 -25.21
N ALA A 769 -14.64 22.67 -24.20
CA ALA A 769 -14.38 22.07 -22.89
C ALA A 769 -15.67 21.55 -22.23
N LEU A 770 -16.74 22.34 -22.24
CA LEU A 770 -18.03 21.93 -21.69
C LEU A 770 -18.62 20.74 -22.45
N ARG A 771 -18.55 20.75 -23.80
CA ARG A 771 -18.98 19.62 -24.63
C ARG A 771 -18.26 18.32 -24.25
N ASN A 772 -16.93 18.37 -24.10
CA ASN A 772 -16.14 17.20 -23.75
C ASN A 772 -16.51 16.66 -22.35
N ILE A 773 -16.79 17.53 -21.39
CA ILE A 773 -17.24 17.13 -20.04
C ILE A 773 -18.62 16.48 -20.09
N VAL A 774 -19.56 17.05 -20.84
CA VAL A 774 -20.90 16.45 -21.00
C VAL A 774 -20.79 15.04 -21.57
N PHE A 775 -19.95 14.83 -22.59
CA PHE A 775 -19.68 13.48 -23.12
C PHE A 775 -19.08 12.55 -22.06
N PHE A 776 -18.10 13.02 -21.29
CA PHE A 776 -17.48 12.25 -20.23
C PHE A 776 -18.49 11.82 -19.15
N VAL A 777 -19.36 12.74 -18.71
CA VAL A 777 -20.41 12.45 -17.72
C VAL A 777 -21.44 11.46 -18.27
N ILE A 778 -21.87 11.63 -19.54
CA ILE A 778 -22.80 10.69 -20.19
C ILE A 778 -22.20 9.28 -20.27
N LEU A 779 -20.89 9.16 -20.50
CA LEU A 779 -20.20 7.87 -20.56
C LEU A 779 -20.08 7.22 -19.17
N LEU A 780 -19.89 8.04 -18.12
CA LEU A 780 -19.81 7.56 -16.73
C LEU A 780 -21.16 7.10 -16.14
N ILE A 781 -22.29 7.72 -16.53
CA ILE A 781 -23.61 7.40 -15.94
C ILE A 781 -23.98 5.90 -16.09
N PRO A 782 -23.87 5.27 -17.28
CA PRO A 782 -24.11 3.84 -17.42
C PRO A 782 -23.13 2.98 -16.65
N LEU A 783 -21.84 3.35 -16.66
CA LEU A 783 -20.79 2.60 -15.96
C LEU A 783 -21.03 2.60 -14.45
N GLY A 784 -21.41 3.73 -13.87
CA GLY A 784 -21.66 3.85 -12.44
C GLY A 784 -22.94 3.21 -11.93
N ARG A 785 -24.00 3.18 -12.75
CA ARG A 785 -25.29 2.58 -12.38
C ARG A 785 -25.20 1.07 -12.19
N TYR A 786 -24.32 0.38 -12.93
CA TYR A 786 -24.22 -1.08 -12.90
C TYR A 786 -23.41 -1.63 -11.72
N ASP A 787 -22.37 -0.92 -11.27
CA ASP A 787 -21.45 -1.42 -10.23
C ASP A 787 -21.61 -0.68 -8.88
N GLY A 788 -22.63 0.16 -8.72
CA GLY A 788 -22.83 0.95 -7.48
C GLY A 788 -21.72 1.98 -7.22
N MET A 789 -20.85 2.21 -8.20
CA MET A 789 -19.72 3.15 -8.14
C MET A 789 -20.13 4.62 -8.36
N PHE A 790 -21.33 4.89 -8.91
CA PHE A 790 -21.89 6.26 -8.99
C PHE A 790 -23.41 6.33 -8.74
#